data_AF-A0A7M2C7R6-F1
#
_entry.id   AF-A0A7M2C7R6-F1
#
_cell.length_a   1.000
_cell.length_b   1.000
_cell.length_c   1.000
_cell.angle_alpha   90.00
_cell.angle_beta   90.00
_cell.angle_gamma   90.00
#
_symmetry.space_group_name_H-M   'P 1'
#
loop_
_entity.id
_entity.type
_entity.pdbx_description
1 polymer ?
#
loop_
_entity_poly.entity_id
_entity_poly.type
_entity_poly.pdbx_seq_one_letter_code
_entity_poly.pdbx_strand_id
1 'polypeptide(L)'
;MAVGLPLLLSSMALPAQAAPSAENVPAVAKKNLDPAAYKDGRYMVVLAEKPAATYDGGTPGLAPTKPEEGKKLKADSAEVKQYQSHLQRKQQEIAKQENVKIQRDFTTAVNGFSANLTADQAINLAKDPDVLLVAPDTQQAPDYSTTDFLKLSGPNGTWATQYGGVDSAGKGTVVGVIDTGYTPSNPFFAGEPVGPLVGNPQVGVPYRTDDGKIAMLKADGDTFVGECQSGTGTGADYDGSACNSKVLSTHYFADAFLDTVPPENRAPEELISPVDVDSHGTHTASTAAGNANVEATVDGRSFGVTSGIAPAAKLSIYKVCWEDTDPSTGGCYGSASVDAIEQAILDGVDVLNYSISGSATSTTDPVSLAFLSAASAGIFVATSVGNSGPTPSTVNHGAPWLTTVAATSFSQELQGTVEFSDGSKFRGASIMNKEVTGAGVVLSTGAASGNGDAALCAPNSLDPAKVAEKVVVCDRGVVDRTAKSAEVLRAGGAGMILVNLTASSLDTDKHAVPTVHVNPPATATIKEKVAANPAITVSLLNRDTTGLPAEAQPQIAGFSSRGPLLATDSDLLKPDVSAPGVAILAGVSPIGTGGDNFGFLSGTSMASPHVAGFGALILSKNPTWSPAAVKSAMMTTAGQVKLANGAPNTDVFATGAGQVDPAKVLSPGLVYDNTTEDYLKFVQGTGMDLGIPGLGTTQARDMNVPSFALGNLAGKIEVTRTVTALTPGLYRATVNVPGVDVKVTPSVLNFSRAGEKRTFKVKFENKNAELGKFAMGSLSWQGANNTVTSPIAVRPQSVIVDKALAFTGTGPNGSGTINITSGTDLPVGVTVEGLSKADSSAVELVPGPFGIESDGSNFVKKVTVGEDRSLAKFSVISSDEAADFDMLVLTPSGQQLPSATASASESVTVPNPAPGDYFIFANLYASPNNQPTKATVDAAVLGANEGNASVTPNPIKLANGKKGTIALNWEKLEPGSYIGRLTFAGTSEPSFVTVVVNPGGAVVVPDNENPGKDKKHRGKIRGDEPTQENNAG
;
A
#
# COMPACT_ATOMS: atom_id res chain seq x y z
N MET A 1 -9.14 -43.17 -42.17
CA MET A 1 -8.39 -44.33 -42.68
C MET A 1 -7.83 -45.03 -41.46
N ALA A 2 -8.50 -46.05 -40.92
CA ALA A 2 -8.46 -47.46 -41.36
C ALA A 2 -7.11 -48.13 -41.02
N VAL A 3 -6.98 -49.35 -40.51
CA VAL A 3 -7.83 -50.44 -39.99
C VAL A 3 -6.81 -51.44 -39.41
N GLY A 4 -7.16 -52.27 -38.40
CA GLY A 4 -6.35 -53.47 -38.11
C GLY A 4 -6.66 -54.27 -36.83
N LEU A 5 -7.87 -54.79 -36.68
CA LEU A 5 -8.20 -56.00 -35.87
C LEU A 5 -7.85 -57.27 -36.71
N PRO A 6 -7.94 -58.58 -36.28
CA PRO A 6 -8.70 -59.15 -35.13
C PRO A 6 -8.21 -60.50 -34.51
N LEU A 7 -9.07 -61.04 -33.62
CA LEU A 7 -9.41 -62.48 -33.36
C LEU A 7 -8.46 -63.29 -32.43
N LEU A 8 -8.88 -64.20 -31.55
CA LEU A 8 -10.13 -64.60 -30.86
C LEU A 8 -9.77 -65.87 -30.03
N LEU A 9 -10.46 -66.11 -28.90
CA LEU A 9 -10.93 -67.41 -28.38
C LEU A 9 -10.65 -67.71 -26.89
N SER A 10 -11.77 -68.01 -26.24
CA SER A 10 -12.02 -68.52 -24.90
C SER A 10 -11.68 -70.01 -24.72
N SER A 11 -11.25 -70.43 -23.53
CA SER A 11 -12.01 -71.36 -22.63
C SER A 11 -11.15 -71.99 -21.50
N MET A 12 -11.76 -72.02 -20.32
CA MET A 12 -11.72 -72.97 -19.19
C MET A 12 -10.46 -73.80 -18.82
N ALA A 13 -10.00 -73.54 -17.57
CA ALA A 13 -9.66 -74.42 -16.44
C ALA A 13 -8.67 -75.61 -16.58
N LEU A 14 -7.66 -75.65 -15.68
CA LEU A 14 -7.32 -76.73 -14.72
C LEU A 14 -5.89 -76.49 -14.10
N PRO A 15 -5.43 -77.27 -13.09
CA PRO A 15 -4.66 -76.79 -11.94
C PRO A 15 -3.16 -77.17 -11.95
N ALA A 16 -2.45 -76.57 -10.98
CA ALA A 16 -1.27 -76.99 -10.22
C ALA A 16 -0.21 -77.90 -10.87
N GLN A 17 1.06 -77.44 -10.88
CA GLN A 17 2.13 -78.13 -10.14
C GLN A 17 3.44 -77.34 -9.98
N ALA A 18 3.97 -77.51 -8.76
CA ALA A 18 5.37 -77.56 -8.34
C ALA A 18 6.23 -76.28 -8.35
N ALA A 19 6.59 -75.87 -7.13
CA ALA A 19 7.74 -75.02 -6.84
C ALA A 19 9.06 -75.79 -7.06
N PRO A 20 10.11 -75.10 -7.52
CA PRO A 20 11.48 -75.37 -7.13
C PRO A 20 11.99 -74.35 -6.10
N SER A 21 13.07 -74.77 -5.46
CA SER A 21 13.73 -74.26 -4.27
C SER A 21 14.31 -72.85 -4.35
N ALA A 22 14.49 -72.28 -3.15
CA ALA A 22 15.11 -71.00 -2.85
C ALA A 22 16.46 -70.75 -3.52
N GLU A 23 16.64 -69.54 -4.04
CA GLU A 23 17.93 -68.84 -4.06
C GLU A 23 17.75 -67.31 -4.02
N ASN A 24 18.48 -66.70 -3.08
CA ASN A 24 19.08 -65.36 -3.06
C ASN A 24 18.19 -64.11 -3.21
N VAL A 25 17.89 -63.49 -2.06
CA VAL A 25 17.51 -62.07 -1.96
C VAL A 25 18.75 -61.20 -2.28
N PRO A 26 18.65 -60.14 -3.11
CA PRO A 26 19.79 -59.30 -3.46
C PRO A 26 20.34 -58.54 -2.24
N ALA A 27 21.65 -58.40 -2.17
CA ALA A 27 22.33 -57.56 -1.19
C ALA A 27 21.82 -56.11 -1.24
N VAL A 28 21.53 -55.54 -0.06
CA VAL A 28 21.16 -54.13 0.13
C VAL A 28 22.25 -53.24 -0.48
N ALA A 29 21.87 -52.36 -1.41
CA ALA A 29 22.79 -51.40 -2.02
C ALA A 29 23.44 -50.54 -0.92
N LYS A 30 24.77 -50.37 -0.96
CA LYS A 30 25.49 -49.47 -0.06
C LYS A 30 24.87 -48.08 -0.13
N LYS A 31 24.32 -47.60 0.98
CA LYS A 31 23.84 -46.21 1.09
C LYS A 31 25.04 -45.27 0.96
N ASN A 32 25.03 -44.41 -0.05
CA ASN A 32 26.05 -43.39 -0.23
C ASN A 32 25.73 -42.24 0.74
N LEU A 33 26.33 -42.27 1.92
CA LEU A 33 26.10 -41.30 2.99
C LEU A 33 27.21 -40.24 2.95
N ASP A 34 26.85 -38.97 3.03
CA ASP A 34 27.76 -37.87 3.30
C ASP A 34 27.79 -37.60 4.81
N PRO A 35 28.87 -37.97 5.53
CA PRO A 35 28.97 -37.72 6.97
C PRO A 35 28.87 -36.23 7.33
N ALA A 36 29.24 -35.31 6.42
CA ALA A 36 29.17 -33.87 6.67
C ALA A 36 27.72 -33.34 6.69
N ALA A 37 26.75 -34.13 6.21
CA ALA A 37 25.34 -33.76 6.19
C ALA A 37 24.62 -33.98 7.53
N TYR A 38 25.25 -34.64 8.51
CA TYR A 38 24.66 -34.93 9.82
C TYR A 38 25.28 -34.05 10.91
N LYS A 39 24.43 -33.40 11.71
CA LYS A 39 24.78 -32.56 12.87
C LYS A 39 24.05 -33.02 14.13
N ASP A 40 24.49 -32.59 15.31
CA ASP A 40 23.71 -32.80 16.54
C ASP A 40 22.33 -32.14 16.41
N GLY A 41 21.26 -32.86 16.75
CA GLY A 41 19.91 -32.33 16.59
C GLY A 41 18.81 -33.36 16.75
N ARG A 42 17.57 -32.96 16.42
CA ARG A 42 16.40 -33.84 16.44
C ARG A 42 16.22 -34.50 15.08
N TYR A 43 15.98 -35.82 15.06
CA TYR A 43 15.86 -36.62 13.85
C TYR A 43 14.66 -37.55 13.89
N MET A 44 14.12 -37.85 12.71
CA MET A 44 13.25 -38.98 12.43
C MET A 44 14.08 -40.13 11.84
N VAL A 45 14.01 -41.29 12.48
CA VAL A 45 14.63 -42.55 12.04
C VAL A 45 13.54 -43.46 11.51
N VAL A 46 13.52 -43.69 10.20
CA VAL A 46 12.55 -44.55 9.51
C VAL A 46 13.19 -45.92 9.28
N LEU A 47 12.51 -46.99 9.68
CA LEU A 47 12.97 -48.37 9.52
C LEU A 47 12.44 -48.97 8.20
N ALA A 48 13.11 -50.02 7.72
CA ALA A 48 12.83 -50.66 6.43
C ALA A 48 11.55 -51.49 6.39
N GLU A 49 11.11 -52.07 7.52
CA GLU A 49 9.84 -52.83 7.58
C GLU A 49 8.64 -51.90 7.32
N LYS A 50 7.64 -52.39 6.56
CA LYS A 50 6.46 -51.62 6.18
C LYS A 50 5.62 -51.21 7.41
N PRO A 51 5.02 -50.01 7.42
CA PRO A 51 4.09 -49.62 8.48
C PRO A 51 2.75 -50.37 8.38
N ALA A 52 2.01 -50.42 9.49
CA ALA A 52 0.79 -51.22 9.62
C ALA A 52 -0.29 -50.91 8.56
N ALA A 53 -0.37 -49.67 8.05
CA ALA A 53 -1.32 -49.32 6.99
C ALA A 53 -1.02 -49.99 5.64
N THR A 54 0.22 -50.46 5.43
CA THR A 54 0.70 -50.97 4.13
C THR A 54 1.30 -52.36 4.20
N TYR A 55 1.39 -52.95 5.40
CA TYR A 55 1.96 -54.28 5.61
C TYR A 55 1.05 -55.37 5.04
N ASP A 56 1.51 -56.01 3.98
CA ASP A 56 0.85 -57.03 3.18
C ASP A 56 1.21 -58.47 3.61
N GLY A 57 1.82 -58.64 4.79
CA GLY A 57 2.22 -59.93 5.32
C GLY A 57 3.69 -60.24 5.07
N GLY A 58 4.12 -61.46 5.41
CA GLY A 58 5.49 -61.95 5.18
C GLY A 58 6.39 -62.03 6.42
N THR A 59 5.97 -61.46 7.55
CA THR A 59 6.64 -61.69 8.85
C THR A 59 6.03 -62.93 9.53
N PRO A 60 6.84 -63.96 9.87
CA PRO A 60 6.34 -65.16 10.52
C PRO A 60 5.53 -64.85 11.79
N GLY A 61 4.32 -65.40 11.87
CA GLY A 61 3.44 -65.23 13.03
C GLY A 61 2.66 -63.91 13.07
N LEU A 62 2.73 -63.07 12.04
CA LEU A 62 1.99 -61.80 11.95
C LEU A 62 1.15 -61.74 10.67
N ALA A 63 -0.17 -61.63 10.83
CA ALA A 63 -1.12 -61.52 9.74
C ALA A 63 -0.97 -60.17 8.99
N PRO A 64 -1.26 -60.12 7.67
CA PRO A 64 -1.27 -58.87 6.92
C PRO A 64 -2.28 -57.88 7.51
N THR A 65 -1.91 -56.60 7.55
CA THR A 65 -2.75 -55.53 8.11
C THR A 65 -3.20 -54.51 7.07
N LYS A 66 -2.58 -54.51 5.88
CA LYS A 66 -2.99 -53.68 4.75
C LYS A 66 -4.46 -53.96 4.41
N PRO A 67 -5.32 -52.93 4.37
CA PRO A 67 -6.71 -53.13 3.98
C PRO A 67 -6.80 -53.54 2.51
N GLU A 68 -7.79 -54.38 2.19
CA GLU A 68 -8.17 -54.67 0.81
C GLU A 68 -8.56 -53.39 0.06
N GLU A 69 -8.46 -53.44 -1.27
CA GLU A 69 -8.82 -52.30 -2.13
C GLU A 69 -10.26 -51.83 -1.85
N GLY A 70 -10.42 -50.53 -1.59
CA GLY A 70 -11.70 -49.93 -1.22
C GLY A 70 -12.13 -50.12 0.25
N LYS A 71 -11.32 -50.75 1.11
CA LYS A 71 -11.57 -50.87 2.55
C LYS A 71 -10.65 -49.94 3.37
N LYS A 72 -11.07 -49.62 4.60
CA LYS A 72 -10.26 -48.85 5.57
C LYS A 72 -9.51 -49.79 6.51
N LEU A 73 -8.34 -49.37 6.99
CA LEU A 73 -7.60 -50.06 8.04
C LEU A 73 -8.45 -50.11 9.32
N LYS A 74 -8.61 -51.31 9.90
CA LYS A 74 -9.27 -51.49 11.20
C LYS A 74 -8.23 -51.34 12.31
N ALA A 75 -7.98 -50.10 12.72
CA ALA A 75 -6.88 -49.77 13.64
C ALA A 75 -6.93 -50.50 14.99
N ASP A 76 -8.10 -50.97 15.41
CA ASP A 76 -8.34 -51.67 16.67
C ASP A 76 -8.27 -53.20 16.58
N SER A 77 -8.05 -53.76 15.39
CA SER A 77 -8.00 -55.21 15.18
C SER A 77 -6.82 -55.85 15.91
N ALA A 78 -6.96 -57.12 16.26
CA ALA A 78 -5.92 -57.87 16.95
C ALA A 78 -4.62 -57.94 16.12
N GLU A 79 -4.77 -58.10 14.80
CA GLU A 79 -3.68 -58.18 13.83
C GLU A 79 -2.91 -56.86 13.75
N VAL A 80 -3.61 -55.72 13.70
CA VAL A 80 -2.97 -54.39 13.68
C VAL A 80 -2.21 -54.14 14.99
N LYS A 81 -2.83 -54.41 16.14
CA LYS A 81 -2.19 -54.25 17.45
C LYS A 81 -0.95 -55.15 17.62
N GLN A 82 -1.04 -56.40 17.15
CA GLN A 82 0.06 -57.35 17.21
C GLN A 82 1.23 -56.91 16.31
N TYR A 83 0.93 -56.41 15.11
CA TYR A 83 1.95 -55.91 14.18
C TYR A 83 2.58 -54.59 14.67
N GLN A 84 1.80 -53.64 15.18
CA GLN A 84 2.34 -52.42 15.79
C GLN A 84 3.26 -52.72 16.98
N SER A 85 2.90 -53.71 17.82
CA SER A 85 3.75 -54.14 18.94
C SER A 85 5.06 -54.77 18.46
N HIS A 86 5.06 -55.46 17.32
CA HIS A 86 6.27 -55.96 16.68
C HIS A 86 7.17 -54.82 16.20
N LEU A 87 6.60 -53.84 15.50
CA LEU A 87 7.34 -52.65 15.04
C LEU A 87 7.96 -51.87 16.20
N GLN A 88 7.22 -51.68 17.31
CA GLN A 88 7.75 -51.01 18.50
C GLN A 88 8.95 -51.74 19.11
N ARG A 89 8.91 -53.09 19.17
CA ARG A 89 10.07 -53.87 19.64
C ARG A 89 11.27 -53.66 18.72
N LYS A 90 11.07 -53.68 17.40
CA LYS A 90 12.13 -53.43 16.42
C LYS A 90 12.73 -52.03 16.55
N GLN A 91 11.90 -51.01 16.73
CA GLN A 91 12.35 -49.64 16.96
C GLN A 91 13.19 -49.53 18.25
N GLN A 92 12.78 -50.20 19.32
CA GLN A 92 13.55 -50.25 20.57
C GLN A 92 14.87 -51.01 20.43
N GLU A 93 14.90 -52.09 19.64
CA GLU A 93 16.14 -52.82 19.32
C GLU A 93 17.15 -51.92 18.62
N ILE A 94 16.72 -51.20 17.57
CA ILE A 94 17.57 -50.27 16.82
C ILE A 94 18.02 -49.09 17.69
N ALA A 95 17.11 -48.45 18.42
CA ALA A 95 17.46 -47.31 19.28
C ALA A 95 18.46 -47.71 20.38
N LYS A 96 18.40 -48.94 20.91
CA LYS A 96 19.34 -49.43 21.93
C LYS A 96 20.77 -49.59 21.42
N GLN A 97 20.98 -49.85 20.12
CA GLN A 97 22.32 -50.04 19.56
C GLN A 97 23.19 -48.79 19.75
N GLU A 98 22.59 -47.60 19.63
CA GLU A 98 23.28 -46.31 19.76
C GLU A 98 22.94 -45.58 21.08
N ASN A 99 22.37 -46.29 22.06
CA ASN A 99 21.90 -45.74 23.34
C ASN A 99 20.98 -44.51 23.18
N VAL A 100 20.10 -44.55 22.18
CA VAL A 100 19.19 -43.47 21.83
C VAL A 100 17.88 -43.61 22.58
N LYS A 101 17.43 -42.52 23.20
CA LYS A 101 16.11 -42.43 23.82
C LYS A 101 15.07 -42.03 22.78
N ILE A 102 14.16 -42.95 22.46
CA ILE A 102 12.98 -42.65 21.64
C ILE A 102 12.11 -41.60 22.35
N GLN A 103 11.82 -40.50 21.66
CA GLN A 103 10.87 -39.48 22.12
C GLN A 103 9.45 -39.81 21.68
N ARG A 104 9.30 -40.27 20.43
CA ARG A 104 8.00 -40.68 19.86
C ARG A 104 8.20 -41.81 18.87
N ASP A 105 7.39 -42.86 18.97
CA ASP A 105 7.32 -43.94 17.99
C ASP A 105 6.14 -43.76 17.00
N PHE A 106 6.32 -44.29 15.80
CA PHE A 106 5.35 -44.32 14.70
C PHE A 106 5.28 -45.74 14.15
N THR A 107 4.08 -46.31 14.04
CA THR A 107 3.90 -47.69 13.56
C THR A 107 2.86 -47.83 12.45
N THR A 108 1.96 -46.85 12.32
CA THR A 108 0.78 -46.96 11.44
C THR A 108 1.00 -46.39 10.05
N ALA A 109 1.49 -45.15 9.97
CA ALA A 109 1.69 -44.42 8.70
C ALA A 109 3.12 -44.54 8.18
N VAL A 110 4.08 -44.59 9.10
CA VAL A 110 5.49 -44.83 8.88
C VAL A 110 5.98 -45.71 10.03
N ASN A 111 6.94 -46.59 9.76
CA ASN A 111 7.61 -47.38 10.79
C ASN A 111 8.89 -46.63 11.17
N GLY A 112 8.94 -46.03 12.34
CA GLY A 112 10.07 -45.23 12.75
C GLY A 112 9.89 -44.57 14.10
N PHE A 113 10.85 -43.73 14.48
CA PHE A 113 10.79 -42.97 15.73
C PHE A 113 11.48 -41.61 15.59
N SER A 114 11.13 -40.66 16.45
CA SER A 114 11.90 -39.42 16.64
C SER A 114 12.79 -39.50 17.88
N ALA A 115 13.98 -38.90 17.79
CA ALA A 115 14.92 -38.79 18.89
C ALA A 115 15.88 -37.60 18.71
N ASN A 116 16.49 -37.15 19.82
CA ASN A 116 17.67 -36.28 19.74
C ASN A 116 18.89 -37.17 19.54
N LEU A 117 19.66 -36.91 18.48
CA LEU A 117 20.85 -37.66 18.10
C LEU A 117 22.05 -36.70 18.03
N THR A 118 23.22 -37.19 18.45
CA THR A 118 24.49 -36.60 18.01
C THR A 118 24.74 -36.91 16.53
N ALA A 119 25.63 -36.15 15.88
CA ALA A 119 26.03 -36.40 14.50
C ALA A 119 26.50 -37.87 14.30
N ASP A 120 27.30 -38.39 15.23
CA ASP A 120 27.80 -39.77 15.19
C ASP A 120 26.66 -40.80 15.31
N GLN A 121 25.72 -40.59 16.23
CA GLN A 121 24.55 -41.46 16.37
C GLN A 121 23.67 -41.43 15.10
N ALA A 122 23.48 -40.26 14.50
CA ALA A 122 22.72 -40.12 13.26
C ALA A 122 23.39 -40.83 12.08
N ILE A 123 24.72 -40.72 11.97
CA ILE A 123 25.52 -41.42 10.95
C ILE A 123 25.47 -42.94 11.15
N ASN A 124 25.62 -43.42 12.39
CA ASN A 124 25.62 -44.86 12.69
C ASN A 124 24.24 -45.48 12.41
N LEU A 125 23.16 -44.83 12.85
CA LEU A 125 21.80 -45.26 12.51
C LEU A 125 21.54 -45.20 11.01
N ALA A 126 22.06 -44.21 10.28
CA ALA A 126 21.88 -44.12 8.83
C ALA A 126 22.55 -45.29 8.08
N LYS A 127 23.65 -45.83 8.63
CA LYS A 127 24.39 -47.00 8.10
C LYS A 127 23.73 -48.34 8.42
N ASP A 128 22.85 -48.40 9.42
CA ASP A 128 22.19 -49.63 9.81
C ASP A 128 21.31 -50.16 8.64
N PRO A 129 21.38 -51.47 8.32
CA PRO A 129 20.65 -52.06 7.20
C PRO A 129 19.13 -52.12 7.42
N ASP A 130 18.66 -52.11 8.66
CA ASP A 130 17.24 -52.14 9.04
C ASP A 130 16.65 -50.71 9.15
N VAL A 131 17.50 -49.69 9.12
CA VAL A 131 17.08 -48.29 8.96
C VAL A 131 16.95 -47.99 7.46
N LEU A 132 15.89 -47.31 7.05
CA LEU A 132 15.69 -46.81 5.69
C LEU A 132 16.25 -45.40 5.52
N LEU A 133 15.92 -44.49 6.45
CA LEU A 133 16.26 -43.08 6.40
C LEU A 133 16.50 -42.53 7.82
N VAL A 134 17.52 -41.68 7.96
CA VAL A 134 17.66 -40.77 9.11
C VAL A 134 17.54 -39.36 8.54
N ALA A 135 16.43 -38.68 8.84
CA ALA A 135 16.12 -37.35 8.35
C ALA A 135 15.99 -36.38 9.53
N PRO A 136 16.48 -35.14 9.43
CA PRO A 136 16.24 -34.12 10.46
C PRO A 136 14.73 -33.94 10.72
N ASP A 137 14.32 -33.91 11.99
CA ASP A 137 12.96 -33.59 12.43
C ASP A 137 12.86 -32.07 12.54
N THR A 138 12.69 -31.41 11.39
CA THR A 138 12.65 -29.95 11.30
C THR A 138 11.24 -29.42 11.54
N GLN A 139 11.15 -28.34 12.33
CA GLN A 139 9.95 -27.53 12.39
C GLN A 139 9.55 -27.11 10.97
N GLN A 140 8.34 -27.45 10.57
CA GLN A 140 7.74 -26.89 9.36
C GLN A 140 7.06 -25.59 9.77
N ALA A 141 7.53 -24.45 9.24
CA ALA A 141 6.83 -23.19 9.38
C ALA A 141 5.61 -23.22 8.45
N PRO A 142 4.45 -22.68 8.88
CA PRO A 142 3.32 -22.50 7.96
C PRO A 142 3.62 -21.40 6.91
N ASP A 143 3.11 -21.53 5.68
CA ASP A 143 3.30 -20.62 4.53
C ASP A 143 2.56 -19.24 4.68
N TYR A 144 2.70 -18.57 5.82
CA TYR A 144 2.36 -17.14 5.98
C TYR A 144 3.61 -16.24 6.01
N SER A 145 4.75 -16.77 5.59
CA SER A 145 5.98 -16.01 5.37
C SER A 145 5.92 -15.25 4.04
N THR A 146 6.08 -13.93 4.08
CA THR A 146 6.13 -13.10 2.86
C THR A 146 7.34 -13.46 2.01
N THR A 147 8.47 -13.81 2.62
CA THR A 147 9.69 -14.18 1.90
C THR A 147 9.53 -15.50 1.15
N ASP A 148 8.79 -16.46 1.70
CA ASP A 148 8.47 -17.72 1.01
C ASP A 148 7.45 -17.50 -0.12
N PHE A 149 6.39 -16.72 0.12
CA PHE A 149 5.44 -16.34 -0.92
C PHE A 149 6.12 -15.67 -2.12
N LEU A 150 7.07 -14.77 -1.84
CA LEU A 150 7.88 -14.07 -2.83
C LEU A 150 9.04 -14.91 -3.40
N LYS A 151 9.20 -16.16 -2.93
CA LYS A 151 10.26 -17.09 -3.36
C LYS A 151 11.66 -16.50 -3.18
N LEU A 152 11.89 -15.82 -2.06
CA LEU A 152 13.20 -15.27 -1.69
C LEU A 152 14.07 -16.33 -0.99
N SER A 153 13.47 -17.02 -0.03
CA SER A 153 14.07 -18.05 0.83
C SER A 153 14.13 -19.43 0.18
N GLY A 154 14.93 -20.33 0.79
CA GLY A 154 15.12 -21.71 0.34
C GLY A 154 16.21 -21.89 -0.73
N PRO A 155 16.58 -23.15 -1.04
CA PRO A 155 17.70 -23.45 -1.93
C PRO A 155 17.49 -23.00 -3.38
N ASN A 156 16.23 -22.90 -3.81
CA ASN A 156 15.85 -22.40 -5.13
C ASN A 156 15.30 -20.96 -5.07
N GLY A 157 15.36 -20.32 -3.91
CA GLY A 157 14.91 -18.95 -3.71
C GLY A 157 15.83 -17.94 -4.37
N THR A 158 15.31 -16.72 -4.54
CA THR A 158 16.03 -15.62 -5.20
C THR A 158 17.33 -15.28 -4.46
N TRP A 159 17.36 -15.30 -3.12
CA TRP A 159 18.59 -15.03 -2.36
C TRP A 159 19.71 -16.03 -2.70
N ALA A 160 19.40 -17.32 -2.72
CA ALA A 160 20.37 -18.37 -3.04
C ALA A 160 20.83 -18.28 -4.51
N THR A 161 19.86 -18.14 -5.43
CA THR A 161 20.12 -18.27 -6.88
C THR A 161 20.71 -17.01 -7.52
N GLN A 162 20.44 -15.82 -6.97
CA GLN A 162 20.87 -14.55 -7.58
C GLN A 162 21.84 -13.74 -6.69
N TYR A 163 21.78 -13.91 -5.36
CA TYR A 163 22.57 -13.11 -4.42
C TYR A 163 23.74 -13.86 -3.79
N GLY A 164 23.82 -15.19 -3.95
CA GLY A 164 24.87 -16.01 -3.33
C GLY A 164 24.53 -16.46 -1.91
N GLY A 165 23.25 -16.38 -1.52
CA GLY A 165 22.75 -16.72 -0.20
C GLY A 165 22.16 -15.52 0.54
N VAL A 166 21.47 -15.81 1.64
CA VAL A 166 20.77 -14.81 2.46
C VAL A 166 21.73 -13.78 3.06
N ASP A 167 22.94 -14.18 3.46
CA ASP A 167 23.96 -13.30 4.05
C ASP A 167 24.55 -12.29 3.05
N SER A 168 24.26 -12.44 1.76
CA SER A 168 24.68 -11.53 0.70
C SER A 168 23.52 -10.74 0.09
N ALA A 169 22.28 -11.02 0.47
CA ALA A 169 21.08 -10.39 -0.07
C ALA A 169 20.92 -8.94 0.42
N GLY A 170 21.34 -7.98 -0.41
CA GLY A 170 21.38 -6.54 -0.07
C GLY A 170 22.72 -6.09 0.52
N LYS A 171 23.77 -6.92 0.46
CA LYS A 171 25.07 -6.54 1.03
C LYS A 171 25.64 -5.30 0.33
N GLY A 172 26.07 -4.32 1.13
CA GLY A 172 26.68 -3.08 0.64
C GLY A 172 25.66 -1.98 0.30
N THR A 173 24.38 -2.14 0.67
CA THR A 173 23.39 -1.07 0.58
C THR A 173 22.87 -0.65 1.96
N VAL A 174 22.38 0.58 2.05
CA VAL A 174 21.76 1.19 3.24
C VAL A 174 20.35 1.64 2.91
N VAL A 175 19.38 1.18 3.69
CA VAL A 175 17.97 1.59 3.64
C VAL A 175 17.74 2.62 4.74
N GLY A 176 17.42 3.84 4.34
CA GLY A 176 16.88 4.88 5.21
C GLY A 176 15.39 4.68 5.45
N VAL A 177 14.95 4.79 6.70
CA VAL A 177 13.54 4.63 7.10
C VAL A 177 13.08 5.90 7.81
N ILE A 178 12.15 6.63 7.19
CA ILE A 178 11.56 7.85 7.73
C ILE A 178 10.19 7.49 8.30
N ASP A 179 10.06 7.48 9.64
CA ASP A 179 8.92 6.86 10.33
C ASP A 179 8.80 7.29 11.82
N THR A 180 8.18 6.46 12.69
CA THR A 180 8.05 6.65 14.16
C THR A 180 9.30 6.27 14.96
N GLY A 181 10.39 5.88 14.29
CA GLY A 181 11.66 5.47 14.92
C GLY A 181 11.95 3.97 14.79
N TYR A 182 12.73 3.41 15.71
CA TYR A 182 12.93 1.96 15.81
C TYR A 182 13.12 1.49 17.26
N THR A 183 12.99 0.17 17.49
CA THR A 183 13.26 -0.48 18.78
C THR A 183 14.63 -1.15 18.78
N PRO A 184 15.68 -0.61 19.44
CA PRO A 184 17.05 -1.14 19.35
C PRO A 184 17.20 -2.60 19.82
N SER A 185 16.40 -3.01 20.81
CA SER A 185 16.42 -4.37 21.36
C SER A 185 15.75 -5.42 20.49
N ASN A 186 15.09 -5.03 19.39
CA ASN A 186 14.37 -5.96 18.55
C ASN A 186 15.37 -6.92 17.84
N PRO A 187 15.12 -8.25 17.84
CA PRO A 187 16.03 -9.23 17.22
C PRO A 187 16.35 -8.97 15.74
N PHE A 188 15.46 -8.33 14.99
CA PHE A 188 15.72 -7.94 13.60
C PHE A 188 16.85 -6.93 13.43
N PHE A 189 17.20 -6.19 14.48
CA PHE A 189 18.21 -5.14 14.48
C PHE A 189 19.45 -5.50 15.29
N ALA A 190 19.56 -6.75 15.74
CA ALA A 190 20.75 -7.25 16.42
C ALA A 190 21.98 -7.07 15.52
N GLY A 191 23.07 -6.59 16.11
CA GLY A 191 24.34 -6.35 15.41
C GLY A 191 25.48 -6.23 16.39
N GLU A 192 26.69 -6.45 15.89
CA GLU A 192 27.91 -6.35 16.68
C GLU A 192 28.29 -4.88 16.91
N PRO A 193 28.95 -4.55 18.03
CA PRO A 193 29.57 -3.24 18.20
C PRO A 193 30.56 -2.94 17.07
N VAL A 194 30.50 -1.72 16.53
CA VAL A 194 31.38 -1.29 15.45
C VAL A 194 32.69 -0.76 16.03
N GLY A 195 33.82 -1.36 15.66
CA GLY A 195 35.17 -0.93 16.02
C GLY A 195 35.79 0.05 15.01
N PRO A 196 37.00 0.57 15.27
CA PRO A 196 37.73 1.43 14.33
C PRO A 196 38.10 0.66 13.05
N LEU A 197 38.38 1.40 11.97
CA LEU A 197 38.83 0.80 10.71
C LEU A 197 40.13 0.01 10.89
N VAL A 198 40.14 -1.26 10.44
CA VAL A 198 41.33 -2.10 10.39
C VAL A 198 41.63 -2.45 8.93
N GLY A 199 42.74 -1.94 8.39
CA GLY A 199 43.12 -2.13 6.98
C GLY A 199 42.31 -1.26 6.02
N ASN A 200 41.95 -1.79 4.86
CA ASN A 200 41.16 -1.07 3.86
C ASN A 200 39.66 -1.33 4.03
N PRO A 201 38.79 -0.33 3.83
CA PRO A 201 37.33 -0.51 3.88
C PRO A 201 36.86 -1.66 2.98
N GLN A 202 35.92 -2.46 3.48
CA GLN A 202 35.32 -3.58 2.75
C GLN A 202 33.83 -3.32 2.53
N VAL A 203 33.32 -3.69 1.36
CA VAL A 203 31.91 -3.47 1.00
C VAL A 203 30.99 -4.16 2.01
N GLY A 204 30.07 -3.40 2.61
CA GLY A 204 29.09 -3.89 3.56
C GLY A 204 29.61 -4.13 4.98
N VAL A 205 30.87 -3.78 5.28
CA VAL A 205 31.48 -3.91 6.61
C VAL A 205 31.62 -2.52 7.24
N PRO A 206 30.85 -2.22 8.30
CA PRO A 206 30.92 -0.91 8.94
C PRO A 206 32.16 -0.76 9.82
N TYR A 207 32.61 0.47 9.99
CA TYR A 207 33.72 0.85 10.85
C TYR A 207 33.46 2.23 11.48
N ARG A 208 34.05 2.50 12.64
CA ARG A 208 34.00 3.82 13.28
C ARG A 208 35.04 4.76 12.67
N THR A 209 34.62 5.98 12.40
CA THR A 209 35.47 7.10 12.01
C THR A 209 36.10 7.76 13.24
N ASP A 210 37.11 8.62 13.02
CA ASP A 210 37.84 9.30 14.10
C ASP A 210 36.94 10.24 14.94
N ASP A 211 35.88 10.79 14.33
CA ASP A 211 34.86 11.62 14.99
C ASP A 211 33.72 10.80 15.62
N GLY A 212 33.83 9.46 15.63
CA GLY A 212 32.93 8.56 16.34
C GLY A 212 31.69 8.12 15.58
N LYS A 213 31.47 8.62 14.35
CA LYS A 213 30.41 8.19 13.42
C LYS A 213 30.65 6.78 12.91
N ILE A 214 29.62 6.17 12.32
CA ILE A 214 29.74 4.87 11.65
C ILE A 214 29.76 5.09 10.14
N ALA A 215 30.81 4.59 9.52
CA ALA A 215 30.98 4.60 8.07
C ALA A 215 30.93 3.19 7.48
N MET A 216 30.53 3.08 6.22
CA MET A 216 30.54 1.81 5.50
C MET A 216 30.80 2.04 4.01
N LEU A 217 31.75 1.29 3.44
CA LEU A 217 31.91 1.25 1.99
C LEU A 217 30.71 0.54 1.36
N LYS A 218 30.03 1.23 0.44
CA LYS A 218 28.84 0.75 -0.26
C LYS A 218 29.20 -0.02 -1.54
N ALA A 219 28.21 -0.68 -2.14
CA ALA A 219 28.35 -1.49 -3.34
C ALA A 219 28.67 -0.66 -4.61
N ASP A 220 28.31 0.62 -4.62
CA ASP A 220 28.63 1.59 -5.68
C ASP A 220 30.04 2.16 -5.61
N GLY A 221 30.75 1.91 -4.50
CA GLY A 221 32.09 2.43 -4.24
C GLY A 221 32.10 3.72 -3.42
N ASP A 222 30.94 4.32 -3.13
CA ASP A 222 30.84 5.45 -2.23
C ASP A 222 30.81 4.99 -0.76
N THR A 223 30.90 5.94 0.16
CA THR A 223 30.92 5.66 1.60
C THR A 223 29.70 6.29 2.26
N PHE A 224 28.89 5.46 2.90
CA PHE A 224 27.89 5.93 3.86
C PHE A 224 28.61 6.44 5.11
N VAL A 225 28.15 7.55 5.69
CA VAL A 225 28.64 8.05 7.00
C VAL A 225 27.47 8.65 7.75
N GLY A 226 27.12 8.08 8.90
CA GLY A 226 26.02 8.58 9.72
C GLY A 226 26.32 8.54 11.22
N GLU A 227 25.60 9.34 11.98
CA GLU A 227 25.76 9.45 13.43
C GLU A 227 24.69 8.66 14.19
N CYS A 228 25.03 8.29 15.43
CA CYS A 228 24.07 7.73 16.35
C CYS A 228 23.60 8.84 17.29
N GLN A 229 22.61 9.63 16.88
CA GLN A 229 22.15 10.79 17.63
C GLN A 229 21.62 10.37 19.01
N SER A 230 22.15 10.96 20.08
CA SER A 230 21.63 10.77 21.45
C SER A 230 20.27 11.44 21.63
N GLY A 231 19.37 10.85 22.42
CA GLY A 231 18.07 11.45 22.79
C GLY A 231 18.05 12.11 24.17
N THR A 232 16.97 12.84 24.49
CA THR A 232 16.77 13.50 25.79
C THR A 232 15.37 13.22 26.35
N GLY A 233 15.24 12.75 27.59
CA GLY A 233 13.93 12.54 28.24
C GLY A 233 13.96 11.52 29.40
N THR A 234 12.89 11.44 30.19
CA THR A 234 12.75 10.44 31.27
C THR A 234 12.16 9.15 30.73
N GLY A 235 12.99 8.34 30.07
CA GLY A 235 12.65 7.01 29.57
C GLY A 235 13.60 6.59 28.45
N ALA A 236 14.39 5.54 28.71
CA ALA A 236 15.47 4.98 27.88
C ALA A 236 16.65 5.93 27.58
N ASP A 237 17.79 5.66 28.23
CA ASP A 237 19.10 6.23 27.94
C ASP A 237 19.54 5.85 26.50
N TYR A 238 19.04 6.55 25.48
CA TYR A 238 19.64 6.53 24.15
C TYR A 238 20.84 7.48 24.16
N ASP A 239 21.95 7.03 24.73
CA ASP A 239 23.19 7.81 24.90
C ASP A 239 24.04 7.94 23.62
N GLY A 240 23.49 7.51 22.47
CA GLY A 240 24.19 7.44 21.19
C GLY A 240 25.06 6.19 21.00
N SER A 241 24.95 5.19 21.88
CA SER A 241 25.71 3.92 21.75
C SER A 241 24.93 2.77 21.10
N ALA A 242 23.63 2.92 20.86
CA ALA A 242 22.75 1.82 20.44
C ALA A 242 22.90 1.41 18.95
N CYS A 243 23.54 2.23 18.12
CA CYS A 243 23.88 1.87 16.74
C CYS A 243 24.96 0.79 16.71
N ASN A 244 24.86 -0.11 15.74
CA ASN A 244 25.64 -1.35 15.67
C ASN A 244 25.93 -1.72 14.21
N SER A 245 26.43 -2.93 13.96
CA SER A 245 26.74 -3.38 12.60
C SER A 245 25.53 -3.59 11.68
N LYS A 246 24.30 -3.40 12.17
CA LYS A 246 23.04 -3.55 11.45
C LYS A 246 22.34 -2.19 11.25
N VAL A 247 22.16 -1.42 12.31
CA VAL A 247 21.63 -0.05 12.29
C VAL A 247 22.80 0.90 12.45
N LEU A 248 23.19 1.60 11.37
CA LEU A 248 24.42 2.38 11.31
C LEU A 248 24.26 3.79 11.88
N SER A 249 23.12 4.42 11.63
CA SER A 249 22.81 5.77 12.11
C SER A 249 21.35 5.89 12.52
N THR A 250 21.09 6.87 13.38
CA THR A 250 19.76 7.18 13.90
C THR A 250 19.64 8.67 14.14
N HIS A 251 18.54 9.23 13.67
CA HIS A 251 18.20 10.64 13.81
C HIS A 251 16.75 10.79 14.25
N TYR A 252 16.42 11.92 14.87
CA TYR A 252 15.05 12.32 15.15
C TYR A 252 14.87 13.83 14.95
N PHE A 253 13.68 14.22 14.52
CA PHE A 253 13.32 15.59 14.16
C PHE A 253 12.07 15.99 14.93
N ALA A 254 12.28 16.61 16.10
CA ALA A 254 11.22 16.89 17.06
C ALA A 254 10.76 18.35 17.10
N ASP A 255 11.49 19.29 16.51
CA ASP A 255 11.30 20.73 16.72
C ASP A 255 9.84 21.17 16.48
N ALA A 256 9.27 20.81 15.32
CA ALA A 256 7.88 21.12 14.99
C ALA A 256 6.86 20.50 15.97
N PHE A 257 7.11 19.29 16.44
CA PHE A 257 6.29 18.63 17.44
C PHE A 257 6.40 19.31 18.81
N LEU A 258 7.62 19.67 19.21
CA LEU A 258 7.88 20.32 20.50
C LEU A 258 7.26 21.73 20.57
N ASP A 259 7.25 22.45 19.45
CA ASP A 259 6.65 23.78 19.32
C ASP A 259 5.12 23.72 19.29
N THR A 260 4.54 22.65 18.75
CA THR A 260 3.08 22.51 18.57
C THR A 260 2.41 21.83 19.76
N VAL A 261 3.06 20.83 20.37
CA VAL A 261 2.46 19.97 21.39
C VAL A 261 3.14 20.21 22.74
N PRO A 262 2.45 20.86 23.71
CA PRO A 262 3.01 21.12 25.03
C PRO A 262 3.19 19.81 25.82
N PRO A 263 4.14 19.75 26.78
CA PRO A 263 4.50 18.51 27.49
C PRO A 263 3.32 17.75 28.11
N GLU A 264 2.32 18.45 28.63
CA GLU A 264 1.12 17.87 29.27
C GLU A 264 0.19 17.14 28.29
N ASN A 265 0.30 17.41 26.99
CA ASN A 265 -0.54 16.80 25.96
C ASN A 265 0.19 15.67 25.21
N ARG A 266 1.48 15.44 25.47
CA ARG A 266 2.25 14.36 24.84
C ARG A 266 1.84 13.02 25.43
N ALA A 267 1.97 11.94 24.65
CA ALA A 267 1.70 10.61 25.16
C ALA A 267 2.67 10.32 26.32
N PRO A 268 2.22 9.74 27.44
CA PRO A 268 3.08 9.51 28.61
C PRO A 268 4.33 8.67 28.30
N GLU A 269 4.22 7.79 27.30
CA GLU A 269 5.28 6.91 26.85
C GLU A 269 6.23 7.57 25.82
N GLU A 270 5.90 8.74 25.26
CA GLU A 270 6.66 9.36 24.17
C GLU A 270 8.05 9.83 24.62
N LEU A 271 9.05 9.57 23.78
CA LEU A 271 10.47 9.79 24.06
C LEU A 271 11.09 10.65 22.95
N ILE A 272 11.64 11.82 23.30
CA ILE A 272 12.37 12.70 22.38
C ILE A 272 13.75 12.09 22.05
N SER A 273 13.69 11.05 21.21
CA SER A 273 14.79 10.17 20.82
C SER A 273 14.39 9.37 19.56
N PRO A 274 15.32 8.64 18.91
CA PRO A 274 14.99 7.74 17.80
C PRO A 274 14.17 6.49 18.19
N VAL A 275 13.86 6.30 19.48
CA VAL A 275 13.13 5.12 19.97
C VAL A 275 11.68 5.17 19.52
N ASP A 276 11.22 4.04 18.98
CA ASP A 276 9.84 3.84 18.55
C ASP A 276 8.95 3.39 19.71
N VAL A 277 7.90 4.16 19.96
CA VAL A 277 6.89 3.88 20.98
C VAL A 277 5.59 3.35 20.38
N ASP A 278 5.36 3.58 19.08
CA ASP A 278 4.12 3.19 18.38
C ASP A 278 4.20 1.77 17.80
N SER A 279 5.38 1.39 17.26
CA SER A 279 5.71 0.15 16.53
C SER A 279 5.80 0.28 15.02
N HIS A 280 5.19 1.30 14.41
CA HIS A 280 5.10 1.39 12.95
C HIS A 280 6.49 1.44 12.29
N GLY A 281 7.40 2.28 12.76
CA GLY A 281 8.77 2.38 12.25
C GLY A 281 9.62 1.13 12.46
N THR A 282 9.50 0.49 13.63
CA THR A 282 10.13 -0.83 13.88
C THR A 282 9.62 -1.87 12.87
N HIS A 283 8.34 -1.86 12.56
CA HIS A 283 7.70 -2.80 11.64
C HIS A 283 8.12 -2.57 10.20
N THR A 284 8.14 -1.31 9.74
CA THR A 284 8.55 -0.97 8.37
C THR A 284 10.04 -1.22 8.16
N ALA A 285 10.91 -0.82 9.10
CA ALA A 285 12.35 -1.04 9.02
C ALA A 285 12.72 -2.54 9.01
N SER A 286 12.10 -3.34 9.87
CA SER A 286 12.34 -4.79 9.92
C SER A 286 11.78 -5.51 8.70
N THR A 287 10.67 -5.03 8.12
CA THR A 287 10.17 -5.56 6.84
C THR A 287 11.17 -5.32 5.70
N ALA A 288 11.69 -4.10 5.57
CA ALA A 288 12.61 -3.76 4.49
C ALA A 288 13.94 -4.50 4.59
N ALA A 289 14.58 -4.43 5.76
CA ALA A 289 15.94 -4.92 5.97
C ALA A 289 16.16 -5.49 7.36
N GLY A 290 15.18 -6.12 8.01
CA GLY A 290 15.43 -6.90 9.23
C GLY A 290 16.37 -8.09 8.97
N ASN A 291 17.15 -8.48 9.98
CA ASN A 291 18.02 -9.66 9.90
C ASN A 291 17.24 -10.92 9.50
N ALA A 292 17.94 -11.84 8.83
CA ALA A 292 17.41 -13.16 8.55
C ALA A 292 17.50 -14.09 9.76
N ASN A 293 16.80 -15.22 9.66
CA ASN A 293 16.84 -16.30 10.65
C ASN A 293 16.33 -15.88 12.04
N VAL A 294 15.35 -14.97 12.08
CA VAL A 294 14.77 -14.45 13.33
C VAL A 294 13.48 -15.21 13.64
N GLU A 295 13.43 -15.86 14.81
CA GLU A 295 12.21 -16.52 15.30
C GLU A 295 11.19 -15.47 15.76
N ALA A 296 10.03 -15.41 15.10
CA ALA A 296 8.96 -14.48 15.45
C ALA A 296 7.95 -15.15 16.38
N THR A 297 7.64 -14.48 17.49
CA THR A 297 6.65 -14.92 18.48
C THR A 297 5.66 -13.80 18.74
N VAL A 298 4.37 -14.12 18.66
CA VAL A 298 3.26 -13.18 18.97
C VAL A 298 2.37 -13.84 20.00
N ASP A 299 2.11 -13.15 21.12
CA ASP A 299 1.24 -13.65 22.20
C ASP A 299 1.63 -15.06 22.70
N GLY A 300 2.93 -15.28 22.88
CA GLY A 300 3.52 -16.55 23.33
C GLY A 300 3.49 -17.70 22.31
N ARG A 301 2.96 -17.47 21.10
CA ARG A 301 2.93 -18.45 20.00
C ARG A 301 4.05 -18.15 19.00
N SER A 302 4.86 -19.17 18.72
CA SER A 302 5.82 -19.12 17.62
C SER A 302 5.08 -19.09 16.27
N PHE A 303 5.53 -18.19 15.41
CA PHE A 303 5.19 -18.09 14.00
C PHE A 303 6.36 -18.50 13.09
N GLY A 304 7.37 -19.16 13.67
CA GLY A 304 8.55 -19.64 12.97
C GLY A 304 9.54 -18.54 12.63
N VAL A 305 10.50 -18.91 11.79
CA VAL A 305 11.63 -18.08 11.39
C VAL A 305 11.26 -17.20 10.21
N THR A 306 11.61 -15.91 10.31
CA THR A 306 11.34 -14.89 9.29
C THR A 306 12.57 -14.00 9.06
N SER A 307 12.46 -13.07 8.12
CA SER A 307 13.51 -12.19 7.63
C SER A 307 12.91 -10.93 7.02
N GLY A 308 13.65 -9.81 7.03
CA GLY A 308 13.39 -8.71 6.10
C GLY A 308 13.67 -9.11 4.65
N ILE A 309 13.27 -8.26 3.70
CA ILE A 309 13.46 -8.52 2.26
C ILE A 309 14.94 -8.46 1.85
N ALA A 310 15.70 -7.50 2.39
CA ALA A 310 17.14 -7.34 2.17
C ALA A 310 17.94 -7.54 3.47
N PRO A 311 18.08 -8.78 3.98
CA PRO A 311 18.60 -9.01 5.32
C PRO A 311 20.07 -8.62 5.51
N ALA A 312 20.87 -8.57 4.43
CA ALA A 312 22.27 -8.13 4.49
C ALA A 312 22.45 -6.62 4.28
N ALA A 313 21.39 -5.90 3.88
CA ALA A 313 21.41 -4.43 3.84
C ALA A 313 21.47 -3.85 5.26
N LYS A 314 21.96 -2.62 5.37
CA LYS A 314 22.03 -1.89 6.64
C LYS A 314 20.91 -0.89 6.74
N LEU A 315 20.64 -0.41 7.94
CA LEU A 315 19.58 0.54 8.24
C LEU A 315 20.14 1.87 8.72
N SER A 316 19.41 2.93 8.37
CA SER A 316 19.55 4.27 8.93
C SER A 316 18.14 4.77 9.27
N ILE A 317 17.93 5.25 10.49
CA ILE A 317 16.60 5.55 11.03
C ILE A 317 16.40 7.06 11.18
N TYR A 318 15.24 7.56 10.75
CA TYR A 318 14.89 8.98 10.82
C TYR A 318 13.48 9.11 11.43
N LYS A 319 13.39 9.44 12.72
CA LYS A 319 12.09 9.62 13.39
C LYS A 319 11.52 11.01 13.12
N VAL A 320 10.33 11.06 12.51
CA VAL A 320 9.61 12.32 12.21
C VAL A 320 8.16 12.32 12.71
N CYS A 321 7.67 11.16 13.15
CA CYS A 321 6.32 10.96 13.66
C CYS A 321 6.34 10.81 15.18
N TRP A 322 5.37 11.42 15.84
CA TRP A 322 5.32 11.54 17.30
C TRP A 322 3.90 11.30 17.82
N GLU A 323 3.80 10.65 18.98
CA GLU A 323 2.56 10.30 19.68
C GLU A 323 2.17 11.38 20.68
N ASP A 324 0.86 11.65 20.75
CA ASP A 324 0.28 12.57 21.72
C ASP A 324 -1.08 12.08 22.23
N THR A 325 -1.75 12.91 23.03
CA THR A 325 -3.07 12.61 23.60
C THR A 325 -4.23 13.16 22.76
N ASP A 326 -3.94 13.87 21.67
CA ASP A 326 -4.93 14.44 20.75
C ASP A 326 -4.60 14.03 19.30
N PRO A 327 -5.38 13.10 18.71
CA PRO A 327 -5.11 12.58 17.37
C PRO A 327 -5.16 13.63 16.26
N SER A 328 -5.55 14.88 16.55
CA SER A 328 -5.48 16.01 15.62
C SER A 328 -4.16 16.80 15.66
N THR A 329 -3.35 16.65 16.71
CA THR A 329 -2.06 17.32 16.87
C THR A 329 -0.86 16.38 16.84
N GLY A 330 -1.08 15.07 17.03
CA GLY A 330 -0.05 14.03 16.89
C GLY A 330 0.22 13.68 15.42
N GLY A 331 1.41 13.15 15.14
CA GLY A 331 1.76 12.63 13.81
C GLY A 331 3.05 13.18 13.22
N CYS A 332 3.11 13.21 11.89
CA CYS A 332 4.34 13.45 11.12
C CYS A 332 4.30 14.83 10.45
N TYR A 333 5.24 15.69 10.79
CA TYR A 333 5.30 17.05 10.23
C TYR A 333 6.06 17.09 8.90
N GLY A 334 5.57 17.90 7.96
CA GLY A 334 6.19 18.06 6.64
C GLY A 334 7.61 18.64 6.70
N SER A 335 7.87 19.61 7.59
CA SER A 335 9.20 20.18 7.81
C SER A 335 10.18 19.12 8.33
N ALA A 336 9.80 18.38 9.37
CA ALA A 336 10.59 17.27 9.91
C ALA A 336 10.87 16.20 8.84
N SER A 337 9.91 15.94 7.95
CA SER A 337 10.10 15.02 6.82
C SER A 337 11.12 15.54 5.81
N VAL A 338 11.13 16.84 5.51
CA VAL A 338 12.15 17.46 4.64
C VAL A 338 13.54 17.38 5.28
N ASP A 339 13.67 17.70 6.57
CA ASP A 339 14.94 17.62 7.30
C ASP A 339 15.48 16.18 7.33
N ALA A 340 14.60 15.19 7.54
CA ALA A 340 14.96 13.78 7.47
C ALA A 340 15.45 13.36 6.08
N ILE A 341 14.82 13.85 5.01
CA ILE A 341 15.27 13.57 3.64
C ILE A 341 16.64 14.23 3.38
N GLU A 342 16.84 15.46 3.83
CA GLU A 342 18.12 16.16 3.72
C GLU A 342 19.22 15.39 4.44
N GLN A 343 18.99 15.00 5.70
CA GLN A 343 19.95 14.21 6.46
C GLN A 343 20.23 12.86 5.79
N ALA A 344 19.22 12.19 5.24
CA ALA A 344 19.41 10.92 4.54
C ALA A 344 20.27 11.05 3.27
N ILE A 345 20.15 12.18 2.55
CA ILE A 345 21.02 12.49 1.41
C ILE A 345 22.47 12.69 1.89
N LEU A 346 22.67 13.43 2.99
CA LEU A 346 24.00 13.70 3.56
C LEU A 346 24.67 12.43 4.09
N ASP A 347 23.91 11.54 4.71
CA ASP A 347 24.38 10.24 5.20
C ASP A 347 24.78 9.30 4.04
N GLY A 348 24.18 9.49 2.86
CA GLY A 348 24.47 8.71 1.66
C GLY A 348 23.73 7.37 1.60
N VAL A 349 22.45 7.34 2.01
CA VAL A 349 21.61 6.14 1.88
C VAL A 349 21.35 5.79 0.40
N ASP A 350 21.10 4.51 0.09
CA ASP A 350 20.79 4.08 -1.29
C ASP A 350 19.29 4.05 -1.57
N VAL A 351 18.50 3.79 -0.53
CA VAL A 351 17.06 3.61 -0.61
C VAL A 351 16.37 4.31 0.54
N LEU A 352 15.24 4.95 0.28
CA LEU A 352 14.33 5.49 1.28
C LEU A 352 13.00 4.73 1.28
N ASN A 353 12.56 4.32 2.48
CA ASN A 353 11.18 3.94 2.75
C ASN A 353 10.45 5.10 3.43
N TYR A 354 9.31 5.50 2.87
CA TYR A 354 8.43 6.52 3.45
C TYR A 354 6.99 5.98 3.52
N SER A 355 6.63 5.46 4.69
CA SER A 355 5.34 4.82 4.95
C SER A 355 4.31 5.76 5.58
N ILE A 356 4.41 7.06 5.31
CA ILE A 356 3.58 8.13 5.85
C ILE A 356 2.64 8.63 4.74
N SER A 357 1.52 9.28 5.08
CA SER A 357 0.63 9.90 4.09
C SER A 357 1.34 11.06 3.34
N GLY A 358 0.76 11.51 2.23
CA GLY A 358 1.32 12.60 1.42
C GLY A 358 0.26 13.30 0.57
N SER A 359 0.65 14.15 -0.38
CA SER A 359 -0.32 14.87 -1.22
C SER A 359 -1.08 13.93 -2.18
N ALA A 360 -2.39 14.14 -2.30
CA ALA A 360 -3.26 13.48 -3.30
C ALA A 360 -3.56 14.37 -4.52
N THR A 361 -3.31 15.68 -4.41
CA THR A 361 -3.71 16.70 -5.39
C THR A 361 -2.53 17.43 -6.01
N SER A 362 -1.32 17.25 -5.47
CA SER A 362 -0.08 17.82 -5.99
C SER A 362 0.97 16.75 -6.27
N THR A 363 1.89 17.07 -7.18
CA THR A 363 3.14 16.32 -7.41
C THR A 363 4.37 17.10 -6.95
N THR A 364 4.19 18.35 -6.51
CA THR A 364 5.25 19.34 -6.26
C THR A 364 5.12 19.99 -4.88
N ASP A 365 4.47 19.32 -3.92
CA ASP A 365 4.55 19.72 -2.52
C ASP A 365 6.00 19.65 -2.00
N PRO A 366 6.36 20.40 -0.93
CA PRO A 366 7.74 20.50 -0.46
C PRO A 366 8.41 19.15 -0.15
N VAL A 367 7.68 18.20 0.46
CA VAL A 367 8.21 16.87 0.78
C VAL A 367 8.47 16.09 -0.52
N SER A 368 7.55 16.16 -1.49
CA SER A 368 7.76 15.59 -2.82
C SER A 368 8.99 16.19 -3.52
N LEU A 369 9.21 17.50 -3.44
CA LEU A 369 10.41 18.16 -4.02
C LEU A 369 11.71 17.78 -3.30
N ALA A 370 11.67 17.54 -1.99
CA ALA A 370 12.81 16.98 -1.26
C ALA A 370 13.16 15.57 -1.80
N PHE A 371 12.15 14.72 -2.04
CA PHE A 371 12.38 13.43 -2.69
C PHE A 371 12.87 13.52 -4.14
N LEU A 372 12.55 14.57 -4.88
CA LEU A 372 13.18 14.83 -6.18
C LEU A 372 14.70 15.02 -6.03
N SER A 373 15.11 15.75 -4.99
CA SER A 373 16.53 15.94 -4.68
C SER A 373 17.18 14.61 -4.30
N ALA A 374 16.52 13.79 -3.48
CA ALA A 374 16.99 12.44 -3.15
C ALA A 374 17.14 11.55 -4.40
N ALA A 375 16.13 11.51 -5.28
CA ALA A 375 16.20 10.76 -6.53
C ALA A 375 17.30 11.29 -7.46
N SER A 376 17.54 12.60 -7.47
CA SER A 376 18.63 13.23 -8.24
C SER A 376 20.01 12.90 -7.67
N ALA A 377 20.10 12.65 -6.36
CA ALA A 377 21.30 12.13 -5.69
C ALA A 377 21.48 10.61 -5.88
N GLY A 378 20.62 9.94 -6.65
CA GLY A 378 20.69 8.50 -6.92
C GLY A 378 19.94 7.62 -5.92
N ILE A 379 19.18 8.21 -5.00
CA ILE A 379 18.47 7.48 -3.94
C ILE A 379 17.12 7.01 -4.46
N PHE A 380 16.86 5.70 -4.37
CA PHE A 380 15.57 5.14 -4.74
C PHE A 380 14.53 5.36 -3.63
N VAL A 381 13.35 5.90 -3.96
CA VAL A 381 12.31 6.22 -2.97
C VAL A 381 11.07 5.34 -3.19
N ALA A 382 10.70 4.58 -2.16
CA ALA A 382 9.44 3.85 -2.07
C ALA A 382 8.48 4.55 -1.10
N THR A 383 7.23 4.73 -1.51
CA THR A 383 6.18 5.36 -0.67
C THR A 383 4.91 4.53 -0.64
N SER A 384 4.16 4.61 0.45
CA SER A 384 2.83 3.98 0.54
C SER A 384 1.81 4.73 -0.33
N VAL A 385 0.87 4.01 -0.96
CA VAL A 385 -0.18 4.65 -1.80
C VAL A 385 -1.29 5.34 -0.98
N GLY A 386 -1.43 4.97 0.29
CA GLY A 386 -2.53 5.40 1.17
C GLY A 386 -3.54 4.27 1.48
N ASN A 387 -4.29 4.42 2.57
CA ASN A 387 -5.21 3.40 3.08
C ASN A 387 -6.70 3.81 3.00
N SER A 388 -7.04 4.72 2.08
CA SER A 388 -8.40 5.29 1.94
C SER A 388 -9.22 4.68 0.81
N GLY A 389 -8.80 3.52 0.28
CA GLY A 389 -9.56 2.75 -0.70
C GLY A 389 -10.85 2.14 -0.12
N PRO A 390 -11.71 1.55 -0.97
CA PRO A 390 -11.51 1.29 -2.40
C PRO A 390 -12.05 2.38 -3.32
N THR A 391 -12.52 3.51 -2.78
CA THR A 391 -13.05 4.63 -3.57
C THR A 391 -11.98 5.14 -4.55
N PRO A 392 -12.32 5.39 -5.84
CA PRO A 392 -11.40 5.97 -6.81
C PRO A 392 -10.80 7.30 -6.33
N SER A 393 -9.63 7.65 -6.86
CA SER A 393 -8.98 8.95 -6.61
C SER A 393 -8.61 9.23 -5.15
N THR A 394 -8.18 8.18 -4.45
CA THR A 394 -7.73 8.24 -3.05
C THR A 394 -6.21 8.09 -2.90
N VAL A 395 -5.49 8.01 -4.02
CA VAL A 395 -4.04 7.82 -4.09
C VAL A 395 -3.25 9.07 -3.69
N ASN A 396 -2.20 8.86 -2.90
CA ASN A 396 -1.20 9.85 -2.54
C ASN A 396 0.12 9.64 -3.33
N HIS A 397 1.09 10.56 -3.18
CA HIS A 397 2.44 10.44 -3.74
C HIS A 397 2.48 10.35 -5.27
N GLY A 398 1.86 11.32 -5.94
CA GLY A 398 1.69 11.32 -7.39
C GLY A 398 2.95 11.55 -8.22
N ALA A 399 4.05 12.00 -7.62
CA ALA A 399 5.23 12.45 -8.34
C ALA A 399 5.96 11.32 -9.10
N PRO A 400 6.58 11.62 -10.26
CA PRO A 400 7.17 10.60 -11.12
C PRO A 400 8.48 10.00 -10.58
N TRP A 401 9.20 10.72 -9.72
CA TRP A 401 10.43 10.26 -9.05
C TRP A 401 10.17 9.32 -7.87
N LEU A 402 8.92 9.19 -7.41
CA LEU A 402 8.52 8.27 -6.35
C LEU A 402 8.05 6.93 -6.92
N THR A 403 8.29 5.84 -6.21
CA THR A 403 7.64 4.53 -6.46
C THR A 403 6.51 4.33 -5.45
N THR A 404 5.27 4.51 -5.91
CA THR A 404 4.07 4.45 -5.07
C THR A 404 3.49 3.05 -5.02
N VAL A 405 3.31 2.51 -3.82
CA VAL A 405 3.09 1.07 -3.61
C VAL A 405 1.71 0.76 -3.03
N ALA A 406 0.93 -0.05 -3.76
CA ALA A 406 -0.32 -0.63 -3.28
C ALA A 406 -0.13 -1.91 -2.47
N ALA A 407 -1.08 -2.21 -1.59
CA ALA A 407 -1.05 -3.38 -0.73
C ALA A 407 -1.83 -4.55 -1.31
N THR A 408 -1.22 -5.74 -1.26
CA THR A 408 -1.89 -7.00 -1.55
C THR A 408 -1.90 -7.94 -0.36
N SER A 409 -2.89 -8.83 -0.31
CA SER A 409 -2.79 -10.08 0.45
C SER A 409 -1.84 -11.05 -0.23
N PHE A 410 -1.26 -11.96 0.56
CA PHE A 410 -0.27 -12.92 0.07
C PHE A 410 -0.50 -14.35 0.57
N SER A 411 -1.12 -14.52 1.75
CA SER A 411 -1.42 -15.83 2.34
C SER A 411 -2.90 -15.99 2.67
N GLN A 412 -3.31 -17.24 2.87
CA GLN A 412 -4.62 -17.64 3.35
C GLN A 412 -4.55 -18.54 4.58
N GLU A 413 -3.40 -18.67 5.22
CA GLU A 413 -3.26 -19.70 6.28
C GLU A 413 -3.76 -19.26 7.65
N LEU A 414 -3.77 -17.95 7.91
CA LEU A 414 -4.21 -17.37 9.18
C LEU A 414 -5.73 -17.23 9.20
N GLN A 415 -6.42 -18.37 9.29
CA GLN A 415 -7.88 -18.47 9.22
C GLN A 415 -8.52 -18.86 10.54
N GLY A 416 -9.74 -18.36 10.76
CA GLY A 416 -10.65 -18.82 11.79
C GLY A 416 -12.04 -19.13 11.23
N THR A 417 -12.87 -19.79 12.03
CA THR A 417 -14.26 -20.11 11.67
C THR A 417 -15.23 -19.60 12.72
N VAL A 418 -16.30 -18.95 12.25
CA VAL A 418 -17.53 -18.74 13.02
C VAL A 418 -18.43 -19.96 12.79
N GLU A 419 -18.69 -20.75 13.82
CA GLU A 419 -19.53 -21.96 13.75
C GLU A 419 -20.73 -21.84 14.70
N PHE A 420 -21.93 -21.75 14.13
CA PHE A 420 -23.17 -21.65 14.90
C PHE A 420 -23.69 -23.03 15.32
N SER A 421 -24.51 -23.06 16.37
CA SER A 421 -25.10 -24.29 16.92
C SER A 421 -26.02 -25.06 15.96
N ASP A 422 -26.45 -24.44 14.86
CA ASP A 422 -27.23 -25.10 13.80
C ASP A 422 -26.36 -25.70 12.68
N GLY A 423 -25.04 -25.66 12.83
CA GLY A 423 -24.07 -26.23 11.90
C GLY A 423 -23.64 -25.28 10.78
N SER A 424 -24.17 -24.05 10.71
CA SER A 424 -23.70 -23.06 9.74
C SER A 424 -22.29 -22.55 10.09
N LYS A 425 -21.44 -22.39 9.07
CA LYS A 425 -20.02 -22.07 9.21
C LYS A 425 -19.59 -20.95 8.28
N PHE A 426 -18.77 -20.03 8.79
CA PHE A 426 -18.24 -18.90 8.03
C PHE A 426 -16.73 -18.77 8.26
N ARG A 427 -15.96 -18.85 7.18
CA ARG A 427 -14.51 -18.64 7.20
C ARG A 427 -14.22 -17.16 7.38
N GLY A 428 -13.21 -16.84 8.18
CA GLY A 428 -12.63 -15.52 8.30
C GLY A 428 -11.12 -15.57 8.58
N ALA A 429 -10.51 -14.40 8.79
CA ALA A 429 -9.14 -14.31 9.28
C ALA A 429 -9.12 -14.33 10.81
N SER A 430 -8.11 -15.00 11.37
CA SER A 430 -7.84 -15.02 12.81
C SER A 430 -6.43 -15.51 13.11
N ILE A 431 -5.84 -14.97 14.17
CA ILE A 431 -4.62 -15.48 14.81
C ILE A 431 -4.84 -15.92 16.25
N MET A 432 -6.10 -16.01 16.70
CA MET A 432 -6.41 -16.25 18.11
C MET A 432 -5.77 -17.54 18.63
N ASN A 433 -5.22 -17.46 19.84
CA ASN A 433 -4.61 -18.60 20.53
C ASN A 433 -5.62 -19.40 21.36
N LYS A 434 -6.82 -18.84 21.61
CA LYS A 434 -7.89 -19.45 22.39
C LYS A 434 -9.21 -19.43 21.63
N GLU A 435 -9.86 -20.59 21.55
CA GLU A 435 -11.18 -20.73 20.95
C GLU A 435 -12.30 -20.33 21.94
N VAL A 436 -13.44 -19.92 21.39
CA VAL A 436 -14.70 -19.74 22.13
C VAL A 436 -15.62 -20.89 21.76
N THR A 437 -16.26 -21.52 22.74
CA THR A 437 -17.13 -22.68 22.50
C THR A 437 -18.53 -22.43 23.03
N GLY A 438 -19.52 -22.49 22.13
CA GLY A 438 -20.95 -22.51 22.49
C GLY A 438 -21.44 -21.29 23.27
N ALA A 439 -20.82 -20.11 23.08
CA ALA A 439 -21.22 -18.89 23.77
C ALA A 439 -22.49 -18.29 23.15
N GLY A 440 -23.27 -17.54 23.95
CA GLY A 440 -24.34 -16.70 23.40
C GLY A 440 -23.77 -15.63 22.46
N VAL A 441 -24.58 -15.13 21.53
CA VAL A 441 -24.14 -14.11 20.55
C VAL A 441 -25.14 -12.96 20.47
N VAL A 442 -24.64 -11.74 20.27
CA VAL A 442 -25.46 -10.53 20.18
C VAL A 442 -24.95 -9.61 19.08
N LEU A 443 -25.87 -8.91 18.40
CA LEU A 443 -25.50 -7.78 17.55
C LEU A 443 -25.10 -6.61 18.44
N SER A 444 -24.00 -5.95 18.12
CA SER A 444 -23.52 -4.80 18.89
C SER A 444 -24.57 -3.69 19.06
N THR A 445 -25.36 -3.43 18.01
CA THR A 445 -26.51 -2.50 18.05
C THR A 445 -27.61 -2.90 19.04
N GLY A 446 -27.81 -4.20 19.27
CA GLY A 446 -28.72 -4.71 20.30
C GLY A 446 -28.16 -4.63 21.72
N ALA A 447 -26.87 -4.30 21.86
CA ALA A 447 -26.14 -4.19 23.12
C ALA A 447 -25.68 -2.75 23.43
N ALA A 448 -26.26 -1.74 22.79
CA ALA A 448 -25.87 -0.35 22.98
C ALA A 448 -26.04 0.13 24.44
N SER A 449 -25.04 0.86 24.93
CA SER A 449 -25.05 1.59 26.21
C SER A 449 -25.76 2.95 26.13
N GLY A 450 -25.89 3.49 24.91
CA GLY A 450 -26.35 4.86 24.65
C GLY A 450 -25.23 5.88 24.44
N ASN A 451 -23.96 5.49 24.59
CA ASN A 451 -22.79 6.32 24.33
C ASN A 451 -22.04 5.80 23.09
N GLY A 452 -21.47 6.69 22.26
CA GLY A 452 -20.70 6.29 21.07
C GLY A 452 -21.50 5.45 20.04
N ASP A 453 -20.81 5.00 19.00
CA ASP A 453 -21.43 4.14 17.97
C ASP A 453 -21.29 2.65 18.34
N ALA A 454 -22.39 2.09 18.84
CA ALA A 454 -22.46 0.68 19.21
C ALA A 454 -22.32 -0.25 18.00
N ALA A 455 -22.77 0.12 16.79
CA ALA A 455 -22.60 -0.74 15.61
C ALA A 455 -21.13 -1.04 15.37
N LEU A 456 -20.29 -0.02 15.57
CA LEU A 456 -18.85 -0.09 15.46
C LEU A 456 -18.16 -0.64 16.71
N CYS A 457 -18.86 -0.98 17.80
CA CYS A 457 -18.23 -1.34 19.08
C CYS A 457 -17.19 -0.28 19.51
N ALA A 458 -17.54 1.00 19.34
CA ALA A 458 -16.69 2.12 19.75
C ALA A 458 -16.42 2.09 21.26
N PRO A 459 -15.31 2.67 21.76
CA PRO A 459 -15.05 2.74 23.20
C PRO A 459 -16.26 3.24 24.01
N ASN A 460 -16.58 2.54 25.10
CA ASN A 460 -17.73 2.79 26.00
C ASN A 460 -19.13 2.61 25.38
N SER A 461 -19.23 2.06 24.17
CA SER A 461 -20.52 1.92 23.47
C SER A 461 -21.33 0.67 23.81
N LEU A 462 -20.73 -0.31 24.47
CA LEU A 462 -21.40 -1.57 24.83
C LEU A 462 -21.86 -1.57 26.29
N ASP A 463 -23.10 -2.00 26.50
CA ASP A 463 -23.70 -2.23 27.82
C ASP A 463 -23.18 -3.56 28.41
N PRO A 464 -22.42 -3.53 29.52
CA PRO A 464 -21.84 -4.73 30.12
C PRO A 464 -22.87 -5.81 30.45
N ALA A 465 -24.08 -5.42 30.87
CA ALA A 465 -25.13 -6.38 31.24
C ALA A 465 -25.65 -7.17 30.02
N LYS A 466 -25.54 -6.60 28.81
CA LYS A 466 -26.04 -7.22 27.58
C LYS A 466 -24.99 -8.11 26.90
N VAL A 467 -23.71 -7.84 27.10
CA VAL A 467 -22.60 -8.54 26.43
C VAL A 467 -21.85 -9.56 27.29
N ALA A 468 -22.00 -9.53 28.61
CA ALA A 468 -21.28 -10.43 29.52
C ALA A 468 -21.32 -11.89 29.04
N GLU A 469 -20.14 -12.50 28.90
CA GLU A 469 -19.89 -13.88 28.45
C GLU A 469 -20.40 -14.22 27.02
N LYS A 470 -20.76 -13.22 26.22
CA LYS A 470 -21.25 -13.41 24.84
C LYS A 470 -20.21 -13.03 23.79
N VAL A 471 -20.39 -13.57 22.59
CA VAL A 471 -19.72 -13.10 21.38
C VAL A 471 -20.49 -11.91 20.80
N VAL A 472 -19.78 -10.84 20.44
CA VAL A 472 -20.39 -9.62 19.88
C VAL A 472 -20.11 -9.54 18.38
N VAL A 473 -21.13 -9.31 17.57
CA VAL A 473 -20.98 -9.02 16.14
C VAL A 473 -20.79 -7.51 15.97
N CYS A 474 -19.59 -7.09 15.58
CA CYS A 474 -19.22 -5.68 15.41
C CYS A 474 -19.00 -5.37 13.92
N ASP A 475 -19.52 -4.24 13.46
CA ASP A 475 -19.28 -3.77 12.10
C ASP A 475 -17.88 -3.15 11.99
N ARG A 476 -17.16 -3.42 10.90
CA ARG A 476 -15.97 -2.65 10.54
C ARG A 476 -16.37 -1.23 10.18
N GLY A 477 -15.52 -0.26 10.53
CA GLY A 477 -15.70 1.15 10.20
C GLY A 477 -14.49 1.95 10.66
N VAL A 478 -14.71 3.21 11.00
CA VAL A 478 -13.66 4.20 11.35
C VAL A 478 -12.96 3.95 12.69
N VAL A 479 -13.54 3.13 13.58
CA VAL A 479 -12.90 2.73 14.84
C VAL A 479 -11.89 1.62 14.57
N ASP A 480 -10.71 1.69 15.18
CA ASP A 480 -9.67 0.67 15.06
C ASP A 480 -10.14 -0.73 15.44
N ARG A 481 -9.73 -1.72 14.65
CA ARG A 481 -10.18 -3.12 14.81
C ARG A 481 -9.80 -3.69 16.18
N THR A 482 -8.64 -3.32 16.69
CA THR A 482 -8.14 -3.72 18.02
C THR A 482 -8.92 -3.02 19.14
N ALA A 483 -9.21 -1.72 19.01
CA ALA A 483 -10.03 -0.97 19.97
C ALA A 483 -11.44 -1.56 20.12
N LYS A 484 -12.05 -2.05 19.03
CA LYS A 484 -13.34 -2.78 19.09
C LYS A 484 -13.27 -4.00 19.99
N SER A 485 -12.23 -4.83 19.83
CA SER A 485 -12.05 -6.00 20.68
C SER A 485 -11.76 -5.63 22.14
N ALA A 486 -11.07 -4.50 22.38
CA ALA A 486 -10.83 -3.99 23.72
C ALA A 486 -12.13 -3.51 24.40
N GLU A 487 -13.03 -2.87 23.66
CA GLU A 487 -14.37 -2.52 24.17
C GLU A 487 -15.20 -3.77 24.51
N VAL A 488 -15.17 -4.79 23.66
CA VAL A 488 -15.82 -6.07 23.93
C VAL A 488 -15.28 -6.69 25.22
N LEU A 489 -13.95 -6.67 25.42
CA LEU A 489 -13.32 -7.14 26.66
C LEU A 489 -13.77 -6.30 27.87
N ARG A 490 -13.71 -4.97 27.78
CA ARG A 490 -14.08 -4.04 28.86
C ARG A 490 -15.51 -4.26 29.34
N ALA A 491 -16.43 -4.51 28.40
CA ALA A 491 -17.83 -4.77 28.69
C ALA A 491 -18.09 -6.23 29.16
N GLY A 492 -17.07 -7.11 29.17
CA GLY A 492 -17.16 -8.47 29.68
C GLY A 492 -17.52 -9.55 28.65
N GLY A 493 -17.43 -9.23 27.35
CA GLY A 493 -17.68 -10.16 26.26
C GLY A 493 -16.61 -11.26 26.14
N ALA A 494 -17.02 -12.42 25.64
CA ALA A 494 -16.18 -13.60 25.48
C ALA A 494 -15.45 -13.69 24.13
N GLY A 495 -15.90 -12.95 23.11
CA GLY A 495 -15.32 -12.95 21.77
C GLY A 495 -15.97 -11.96 20.82
N MET A 496 -15.41 -11.80 19.63
CA MET A 496 -15.91 -10.87 18.61
C MET A 496 -16.01 -11.53 17.23
N ILE A 497 -17.08 -11.24 16.50
CA ILE A 497 -17.16 -11.47 15.06
C ILE A 497 -17.09 -10.09 14.42
N LEU A 498 -15.96 -9.78 13.77
CA LEU A 498 -15.78 -8.52 13.05
C LEU A 498 -16.25 -8.72 11.61
N VAL A 499 -17.21 -7.91 11.16
CA VAL A 499 -17.79 -8.06 9.82
C VAL A 499 -17.44 -6.87 8.93
N ASN A 500 -16.90 -7.15 7.75
CA ASN A 500 -16.78 -6.15 6.69
C ASN A 500 -18.17 -5.88 6.08
N LEU A 501 -18.56 -4.61 5.94
CA LEU A 501 -19.85 -4.23 5.33
C LEU A 501 -19.83 -4.33 3.80
N THR A 502 -18.65 -4.16 3.20
CA THR A 502 -18.37 -4.34 1.77
C THR A 502 -17.17 -5.26 1.61
N ALA A 503 -17.01 -5.92 0.46
CA ALA A 503 -15.86 -6.80 0.23
C ALA A 503 -14.54 -6.02 0.41
N SER A 504 -13.70 -6.46 1.34
CA SER A 504 -12.44 -5.79 1.69
C SER A 504 -11.36 -6.81 2.08
N SER A 505 -10.18 -6.37 2.49
CA SER A 505 -9.17 -7.29 3.05
C SER A 505 -9.66 -7.89 4.37
N LEU A 506 -9.24 -9.13 4.63
CA LEU A 506 -9.32 -9.74 5.94
C LEU A 506 -7.97 -9.57 6.62
N ASP A 507 -7.99 -8.94 7.79
CA ASP A 507 -6.80 -8.50 8.52
C ASP A 507 -6.64 -9.34 9.80
N THR A 508 -5.42 -9.79 10.09
CA THR A 508 -5.10 -10.66 11.23
C THR A 508 -4.50 -9.87 12.37
N ASP A 509 -5.30 -9.02 13.01
CA ASP A 509 -4.84 -8.22 14.14
C ASP A 509 -4.70 -9.06 15.43
N LYS A 510 -3.84 -8.62 16.34
CA LYS A 510 -3.85 -9.09 17.73
C LYS A 510 -5.04 -8.45 18.45
N HIS A 511 -6.12 -9.21 18.61
CA HIS A 511 -7.33 -8.75 19.29
C HIS A 511 -7.29 -9.02 20.80
N ALA A 512 -7.95 -8.17 21.59
CA ALA A 512 -8.06 -8.32 23.05
C ALA A 512 -8.99 -9.47 23.48
N VAL A 513 -9.86 -9.93 22.57
CA VAL A 513 -10.70 -11.13 22.74
C VAL A 513 -10.57 -12.03 21.50
N PRO A 514 -10.82 -13.34 21.61
CA PRO A 514 -10.90 -14.23 20.45
C PRO A 514 -11.80 -13.65 19.36
N THR A 515 -11.27 -13.52 18.15
CA THR A 515 -11.93 -12.80 17.07
C THR A 515 -11.81 -13.53 15.75
N VAL A 516 -12.89 -13.53 14.97
CA VAL A 516 -12.89 -13.94 13.56
C VAL A 516 -13.39 -12.77 12.71
N HIS A 517 -12.57 -12.35 11.74
CA HIS A 517 -12.88 -11.26 10.82
C HIS A 517 -13.39 -11.83 9.50
N VAL A 518 -14.62 -11.49 9.10
CA VAL A 518 -15.31 -12.08 7.95
C VAL A 518 -15.70 -11.04 6.90
N ASN A 519 -15.87 -11.51 5.67
CA ASN A 519 -16.25 -10.71 4.51
C ASN A 519 -17.69 -10.98 4.04
N PRO A 520 -18.32 -10.06 3.31
CA PRO A 520 -19.50 -10.37 2.52
C PRO A 520 -19.22 -11.53 1.54
N PRO A 521 -20.21 -12.41 1.29
CA PRO A 521 -21.61 -12.29 1.70
C PRO A 521 -21.91 -12.77 3.14
N ALA A 522 -20.94 -13.35 3.87
CA ALA A 522 -21.17 -13.91 5.21
C ALA A 522 -21.72 -12.88 6.21
N THR A 523 -21.31 -11.61 6.09
CA THR A 523 -21.75 -10.50 6.94
C THR A 523 -23.28 -10.43 7.10
N ALA A 524 -24.02 -10.39 5.98
CA ALA A 524 -25.48 -10.26 6.04
C ALA A 524 -26.11 -11.50 6.68
N THR A 525 -25.66 -12.69 6.28
CA THR A 525 -26.17 -13.95 6.82
C THR A 525 -25.94 -14.10 8.32
N ILE A 526 -24.76 -13.71 8.81
CA ILE A 526 -24.44 -13.71 10.25
C ILE A 526 -25.36 -12.75 11.00
N LYS A 527 -25.52 -11.51 10.51
CA LYS A 527 -26.34 -10.50 11.18
C LYS A 527 -27.81 -10.90 11.24
N GLU A 528 -28.37 -11.36 10.12
CA GLU A 528 -29.75 -11.86 10.03
C GLU A 528 -30.00 -13.03 10.97
N LYS A 529 -29.05 -13.97 11.03
CA LYS A 529 -29.15 -15.16 11.89
C LYS A 529 -29.18 -14.81 13.38
N VAL A 530 -28.29 -13.91 13.83
CA VAL A 530 -28.25 -13.46 15.22
C VAL A 530 -29.52 -12.67 15.57
N ALA A 531 -30.01 -11.83 14.66
CA ALA A 531 -31.26 -11.09 14.86
C ALA A 531 -32.49 -12.01 14.95
N ALA A 532 -32.55 -13.05 14.11
CA ALA A 532 -33.71 -13.96 14.03
C ALA A 532 -33.79 -14.95 15.20
N ASN A 533 -32.66 -15.33 15.80
CA ASN A 533 -32.62 -16.28 16.91
C ASN A 533 -31.67 -15.84 18.03
N PRO A 534 -32.15 -15.07 19.02
CA PRO A 534 -31.33 -14.61 20.15
C PRO A 534 -30.79 -15.74 21.05
N ALA A 535 -31.30 -16.97 20.93
CA ALA A 535 -30.86 -18.14 21.69
C ALA A 535 -29.81 -18.97 20.94
N ILE A 536 -29.47 -18.62 19.69
CA ILE A 536 -28.42 -19.32 18.96
C ILE A 536 -27.08 -19.15 19.67
N THR A 537 -26.27 -20.20 19.72
CA THR A 537 -24.91 -20.11 20.25
C THR A 537 -23.89 -20.22 19.13
N VAL A 538 -22.69 -19.70 19.39
CA VAL A 538 -21.61 -19.64 18.41
C VAL A 538 -20.29 -20.08 19.04
N SER A 539 -19.47 -20.75 18.22
CA SER A 539 -18.08 -21.06 18.53
C SER A 539 -17.18 -20.31 17.56
N LEU A 540 -16.05 -19.79 18.08
CA LEU A 540 -14.99 -19.19 17.29
C LEU A 540 -13.79 -20.14 17.31
N LEU A 541 -13.46 -20.69 16.15
CA LEU A 541 -12.41 -21.71 15.99
C LEU A 541 -11.17 -21.14 15.31
N ASN A 542 -9.98 -21.53 15.74
CA ASN A 542 -8.68 -20.99 15.30
C ASN A 542 -8.14 -21.65 14.02
N ARG A 543 -9.06 -22.20 13.23
CA ARG A 543 -8.81 -22.96 12.01
C ARG A 543 -10.03 -22.83 11.10
N ASP A 544 -9.83 -23.04 9.82
CA ASP A 544 -10.93 -23.19 8.88
C ASP A 544 -11.56 -24.58 8.96
N THR A 545 -12.87 -24.63 9.19
CA THR A 545 -13.67 -25.88 9.21
C THR A 545 -14.77 -25.87 8.14
N THR A 546 -14.75 -24.92 7.21
CA THR A 546 -15.79 -24.75 6.17
C THR A 546 -15.63 -25.71 5.00
N GLY A 547 -14.40 -26.15 4.69
CA GLY A 547 -14.10 -26.96 3.52
C GLY A 547 -14.20 -26.22 2.18
N LEU A 548 -14.28 -24.88 2.20
CA LEU A 548 -14.28 -24.06 0.99
C LEU A 548 -12.91 -24.13 0.29
N PRO A 549 -12.82 -23.91 -1.03
CA PRO A 549 -11.53 -23.71 -1.68
C PRO A 549 -10.84 -22.46 -1.12
N ALA A 550 -9.51 -22.46 -1.05
CA ALA A 550 -8.74 -21.25 -0.80
C ALA A 550 -8.94 -20.28 -1.98
N GLU A 551 -9.10 -18.99 -1.70
CA GLU A 551 -9.16 -17.98 -2.76
C GLU A 551 -7.76 -17.74 -3.35
N ALA A 552 -7.72 -17.21 -4.57
CA ALA A 552 -6.45 -16.96 -5.25
C ALA A 552 -5.69 -15.79 -4.59
N GLN A 553 -4.36 -15.86 -4.60
CA GLN A 553 -3.45 -14.78 -4.18
C GLN A 553 -2.45 -14.42 -5.30
N PRO A 554 -1.89 -13.20 -5.30
CA PRO A 554 -2.22 -12.05 -4.44
C PRO A 554 -3.49 -11.32 -4.88
N GLN A 555 -4.19 -10.65 -3.96
CA GLN A 555 -5.35 -9.79 -4.24
C GLN A 555 -5.11 -8.38 -3.66
N ILE A 556 -5.63 -7.33 -4.31
CA ILE A 556 -5.52 -5.96 -3.77
C ILE A 556 -6.32 -5.84 -2.48
N ALA A 557 -5.71 -5.25 -1.45
CA ALA A 557 -6.39 -4.97 -0.19
C ALA A 557 -7.52 -3.96 -0.40
N GLY A 558 -8.66 -4.14 0.29
CA GLY A 558 -9.80 -3.24 0.16
C GLY A 558 -9.48 -1.80 0.55
N PHE A 559 -8.68 -1.62 1.61
CA PHE A 559 -8.22 -0.29 2.07
C PHE A 559 -7.19 0.35 1.14
N SER A 560 -6.51 -0.39 0.27
CA SER A 560 -5.44 0.19 -0.56
C SER A 560 -6.01 1.28 -1.45
N SER A 561 -5.52 2.51 -1.29
CA SER A 561 -5.94 3.68 -2.07
C SER A 561 -5.82 3.42 -3.57
N ARG A 562 -6.71 4.07 -4.34
CA ARG A 562 -6.88 3.86 -5.78
C ARG A 562 -6.57 5.12 -6.57
N GLY A 563 -6.01 4.92 -7.76
CA GLY A 563 -6.04 5.94 -8.80
C GLY A 563 -7.48 6.21 -9.32
N PRO A 564 -7.64 7.10 -10.30
CA PRO A 564 -6.58 7.92 -10.90
C PRO A 564 -6.04 8.98 -9.93
N LEU A 565 -4.79 9.40 -10.14
CA LEU A 565 -4.25 10.58 -9.46
C LEU A 565 -5.01 11.83 -9.95
N LEU A 566 -5.48 12.70 -9.06
CA LEU A 566 -6.19 13.92 -9.46
C LEU A 566 -5.24 15.02 -9.95
N ALA A 567 -4.02 15.06 -9.41
CA ALA A 567 -2.98 15.97 -9.88
C ALA A 567 -2.67 15.76 -11.37
N THR A 568 -2.24 16.83 -12.05
CA THR A 568 -1.79 16.77 -13.46
C THR A 568 -2.80 16.14 -14.41
N ASP A 569 -4.08 16.46 -14.23
CA ASP A 569 -5.19 15.96 -15.07
C ASP A 569 -5.28 14.44 -15.20
N SER A 570 -4.80 13.69 -14.21
CA SER A 570 -4.74 12.22 -14.25
C SER A 570 -3.87 11.64 -15.38
N ASP A 571 -2.89 12.40 -15.86
CA ASP A 571 -1.95 11.97 -16.89
C ASP A 571 -0.74 11.17 -16.35
N LEU A 572 -0.72 10.86 -15.04
CA LEU A 572 0.19 9.91 -14.42
C LEU A 572 -0.59 8.73 -13.80
N LEU A 573 -0.23 7.51 -14.18
CA LEU A 573 -0.84 6.30 -13.63
C LEU A 573 -0.27 6.02 -12.23
N LYS A 574 -1.16 5.92 -11.24
CA LYS A 574 -0.83 5.48 -9.88
C LYS A 574 -1.87 4.47 -9.37
N PRO A 575 -1.49 3.52 -8.48
CA PRO A 575 -0.13 3.26 -7.96
C PRO A 575 0.84 2.79 -9.06
N ASP A 576 2.14 2.76 -8.78
CA ASP A 576 3.14 2.27 -9.75
C ASP A 576 3.19 0.73 -9.76
N VAL A 577 3.21 0.12 -8.57
CA VAL A 577 3.30 -1.32 -8.33
C VAL A 577 2.49 -1.71 -7.08
N SER A 578 2.41 -3.01 -6.82
CA SER A 578 1.84 -3.58 -5.59
C SER A 578 2.81 -4.58 -4.94
N ALA A 579 2.70 -4.71 -3.63
CA ALA A 579 3.51 -5.62 -2.80
C ALA A 579 2.69 -6.11 -1.59
N PRO A 580 3.15 -7.17 -0.87
CA PRO A 580 2.43 -7.69 0.29
C PRO A 580 2.27 -6.61 1.37
N GLY A 581 1.05 -6.35 1.79
CA GLY A 581 0.74 -5.32 2.80
C GLY A 581 -0.44 -5.66 3.70
N VAL A 582 -0.92 -6.91 3.69
CA VAL A 582 -1.99 -7.40 4.57
C VAL A 582 -1.43 -8.51 5.42
N ALA A 583 -1.63 -8.46 6.74
CA ALA A 583 -1.17 -9.49 7.68
C ALA A 583 0.34 -9.72 7.63
N ILE A 584 1.13 -8.65 7.64
CA ILE A 584 2.59 -8.73 7.58
C ILE A 584 3.15 -8.89 9.00
N LEU A 585 3.85 -10.00 9.22
CA LEU A 585 4.57 -10.27 10.47
C LEU A 585 5.97 -9.63 10.43
N ALA A 586 6.22 -8.67 11.30
CA ALA A 586 7.53 -8.03 11.43
C ALA A 586 7.77 -7.59 12.89
N GLY A 587 8.86 -6.86 13.13
CA GLY A 587 9.18 -6.32 14.45
C GLY A 587 8.17 -5.26 14.91
N VAL A 588 7.92 -5.16 16.20
CA VAL A 588 7.10 -4.11 16.82
C VAL A 588 7.79 -3.61 18.10
N SER A 589 7.30 -2.49 18.64
CA SER A 589 7.81 -1.94 19.88
C SER A 589 7.15 -2.62 21.08
N PRO A 590 7.92 -3.13 22.06
CA PRO A 590 7.35 -3.66 23.30
C PRO A 590 6.70 -2.56 24.14
N ILE A 591 7.03 -1.29 23.92
CA ILE A 591 6.38 -0.14 24.58
C ILE A 591 4.93 -0.03 24.09
N GLY A 592 4.73 0.12 22.78
CA GLY A 592 3.39 0.27 22.18
C GLY A 592 2.52 -0.99 22.25
N THR A 593 3.12 -2.18 22.34
CA THR A 593 2.37 -3.45 22.34
C THR A 593 2.18 -4.09 23.72
N GLY A 594 2.73 -3.49 24.77
CA GLY A 594 2.69 -4.06 26.13
C GLY A 594 3.57 -5.32 26.29
N GLY A 595 4.66 -5.42 25.53
CA GLY A 595 5.73 -6.39 25.74
C GLY A 595 6.06 -7.32 24.56
N ASP A 596 5.35 -7.24 23.43
CA ASP A 596 5.68 -8.06 22.26
C ASP A 596 6.82 -7.45 21.43
N ASN A 597 7.66 -8.29 20.84
CA ASN A 597 8.69 -7.88 19.87
C ASN A 597 8.28 -8.10 18.42
N PHE A 598 7.20 -8.85 18.17
CA PHE A 598 6.69 -9.12 16.84
C PHE A 598 5.17 -8.92 16.78
N GLY A 599 4.67 -8.51 15.62
CA GLY A 599 3.25 -8.26 15.44
C GLY A 599 2.83 -8.29 13.98
N PHE A 600 1.53 -8.53 13.76
CA PHE A 600 0.90 -8.48 12.46
C PHE A 600 0.29 -7.10 12.24
N LEU A 601 0.74 -6.40 11.19
CA LEU A 601 0.13 -5.14 10.74
C LEU A 601 -0.33 -5.26 9.29
N SER A 602 -1.36 -4.48 8.96
CA SER A 602 -1.91 -4.35 7.61
C SER A 602 -1.93 -2.87 7.22
N GLY A 603 -1.39 -2.58 6.04
CA GLY A 603 -1.35 -1.24 5.48
C GLY A 603 -0.50 -1.18 4.22
N THR A 604 -0.72 -0.17 3.40
CA THR A 604 0.22 0.18 2.33
C THR A 604 1.57 0.62 2.89
N SER A 605 1.59 1.04 4.16
CA SER A 605 2.78 1.20 4.99
C SER A 605 3.64 -0.05 5.12
N MET A 606 3.05 -1.26 5.06
CA MET A 606 3.80 -2.52 5.09
C MET A 606 4.17 -2.99 3.68
N ALA A 607 3.47 -2.52 2.64
CA ALA A 607 3.81 -2.81 1.25
C ALA A 607 5.02 -1.99 0.76
N SER A 608 5.11 -0.71 1.14
CA SER A 608 6.23 0.17 0.80
C SER A 608 7.61 -0.39 1.20
N PRO A 609 7.84 -0.90 2.43
CA PRO A 609 9.14 -1.41 2.84
C PRO A 609 9.53 -2.70 2.11
N HIS A 610 8.56 -3.48 1.60
CA HIS A 610 8.90 -4.59 0.69
C HIS A 610 9.59 -4.06 -0.57
N VAL A 611 9.05 -2.99 -1.16
CA VAL A 611 9.61 -2.34 -2.36
C VAL A 611 10.93 -1.63 -2.07
N ALA A 612 11.08 -1.00 -0.91
CA ALA A 612 12.36 -0.47 -0.46
C ALA A 612 13.42 -1.59 -0.35
N GLY A 613 13.08 -2.72 0.28
CA GLY A 613 13.94 -3.89 0.34
C GLY A 613 14.31 -4.45 -1.03
N PHE A 614 13.36 -4.51 -1.98
CA PHE A 614 13.68 -4.89 -3.37
C PHE A 614 14.63 -3.88 -4.04
N GLY A 615 14.49 -2.59 -3.76
CA GLY A 615 15.43 -1.56 -4.22
C GLY A 615 16.85 -1.84 -3.73
N ALA A 616 16.99 -2.16 -2.43
CA ALA A 616 18.28 -2.48 -1.82
C ALA A 616 18.89 -3.76 -2.40
N LEU A 617 18.06 -4.77 -2.71
CA LEU A 617 18.51 -5.96 -3.43
C LEU A 617 19.01 -5.61 -4.84
N ILE A 618 18.23 -4.87 -5.63
CA ILE A 618 18.60 -4.49 -6.99
C ILE A 618 19.91 -3.69 -6.99
N LEU A 619 20.04 -2.67 -6.13
CA LEU A 619 21.23 -1.82 -6.06
C LEU A 619 22.46 -2.57 -5.54
N SER A 620 22.31 -3.62 -4.73
CA SER A 620 23.46 -4.47 -4.34
C SER A 620 24.08 -5.22 -5.53
N LYS A 621 23.34 -5.42 -6.62
CA LYS A 621 23.82 -6.09 -7.85
C LYS A 621 24.05 -5.13 -9.02
N ASN A 622 23.28 -4.05 -9.06
CA ASN A 622 23.32 -3.03 -10.09
C ASN A 622 23.50 -1.64 -9.45
N PRO A 623 24.64 -1.41 -8.78
CA PRO A 623 24.81 -0.23 -7.91
C PRO A 623 24.80 1.11 -8.66
N THR A 624 25.00 1.10 -9.97
CA THR A 624 24.99 2.32 -10.80
C THR A 624 23.66 2.55 -11.52
N TRP A 625 22.61 1.77 -11.23
CA TRP A 625 21.29 2.02 -11.80
C TRP A 625 20.65 3.25 -11.16
N SER A 626 20.05 4.11 -11.98
CA SER A 626 19.28 5.24 -11.47
C SER A 626 18.03 4.77 -10.71
N PRO A 627 17.47 5.60 -9.82
CA PRO A 627 16.17 5.35 -9.20
C PRO A 627 15.06 5.05 -10.22
N ALA A 628 15.06 5.74 -11.37
CA ALA A 628 14.12 5.50 -12.45
C ALA A 628 14.30 4.12 -13.10
N ALA A 629 15.53 3.66 -13.29
CA ALA A 629 15.82 2.33 -13.82
C ALA A 629 15.38 1.22 -12.83
N VAL A 630 15.62 1.41 -11.53
CA VAL A 630 15.16 0.50 -10.47
C VAL A 630 13.63 0.42 -10.46
N LYS A 631 12.94 1.57 -10.44
CA LYS A 631 11.47 1.66 -10.56
C LYS A 631 10.97 0.97 -11.83
N SER A 632 11.60 1.24 -12.96
CA SER A 632 11.22 0.66 -14.25
C SER A 632 11.38 -0.85 -14.27
N ALA A 633 12.44 -1.38 -13.68
CA ALA A 633 12.66 -2.82 -13.62
C ALA A 633 11.53 -3.52 -12.84
N MET A 634 11.13 -2.96 -11.70
CA MET A 634 10.01 -3.47 -10.90
C MET A 634 8.69 -3.42 -11.65
N MET A 635 8.35 -2.27 -12.25
CA MET A 635 7.09 -2.09 -12.98
C MET A 635 7.00 -3.03 -14.18
N THR A 636 8.05 -3.07 -15.01
CA THR A 636 7.97 -3.77 -16.30
C THR A 636 8.03 -5.29 -16.21
N THR A 637 8.46 -5.82 -15.06
CA THR A 637 8.56 -7.25 -14.77
C THR A 637 7.52 -7.76 -13.78
N ALA A 638 6.64 -6.88 -13.30
CA ALA A 638 5.64 -7.18 -12.30
C ALA A 638 4.75 -8.38 -12.70
N GLY A 639 4.46 -9.22 -11.70
CA GLY A 639 3.55 -10.34 -11.78
C GLY A 639 2.08 -9.92 -11.66
N GLN A 640 1.21 -10.88 -11.96
CA GLN A 640 -0.23 -10.66 -11.98
C GLN A 640 -0.84 -10.61 -10.58
N VAL A 641 -1.70 -9.62 -10.34
CA VAL A 641 -2.64 -9.59 -9.21
C VAL A 641 -3.98 -10.19 -9.63
N LYS A 642 -4.63 -10.91 -8.73
CA LYS A 642 -5.84 -11.71 -9.01
C LYS A 642 -7.05 -11.18 -8.25
N LEU A 643 -8.23 -11.54 -8.75
CA LEU A 643 -9.49 -11.51 -8.01
C LEU A 643 -9.65 -12.80 -7.21
N ALA A 644 -10.57 -12.83 -6.25
CA ALA A 644 -10.83 -14.01 -5.41
C ALA A 644 -11.11 -15.30 -6.22
N ASN A 645 -11.76 -15.17 -7.39
CA ASN A 645 -12.05 -16.29 -8.29
C ASN A 645 -10.87 -16.75 -9.16
N GLY A 646 -9.69 -16.15 -9.00
CA GLY A 646 -8.46 -16.47 -9.75
C GLY A 646 -8.29 -15.74 -11.08
N ALA A 647 -9.27 -14.98 -11.54
CA ALA A 647 -9.13 -14.16 -12.74
C ALA A 647 -8.10 -13.02 -12.52
N PRO A 648 -7.40 -12.55 -13.58
CA PRO A 648 -6.58 -11.34 -13.49
C PRO A 648 -7.40 -10.13 -13.04
N ASN A 649 -6.86 -9.36 -12.09
CA ASN A 649 -7.40 -8.05 -11.78
C ASN A 649 -6.88 -7.04 -12.82
N THR A 650 -7.78 -6.54 -13.67
CA THR A 650 -7.45 -5.62 -14.76
C THR A 650 -7.59 -4.15 -14.39
N ASP A 651 -7.98 -3.84 -13.15
CA ASP A 651 -8.05 -2.46 -12.66
C ASP A 651 -6.64 -1.93 -12.34
N VAL A 652 -6.02 -1.27 -13.32
CA VAL A 652 -4.66 -0.73 -13.18
C VAL A 652 -4.57 0.44 -12.20
N PHE A 653 -5.69 1.08 -11.84
CA PHE A 653 -5.71 2.07 -10.74
C PHE A 653 -5.73 1.42 -9.36
N ALA A 654 -5.89 0.09 -9.30
CA ALA A 654 -5.68 -0.69 -8.09
C ALA A 654 -4.30 -1.34 -8.06
N THR A 655 -3.91 -1.97 -9.16
CA THR A 655 -2.76 -2.87 -9.20
C THR A 655 -1.47 -2.18 -9.63
N GLY A 656 -1.56 -1.01 -10.26
CA GLY A 656 -0.43 -0.40 -10.96
C GLY A 656 0.02 -1.31 -12.10
N ALA A 657 1.33 -1.57 -12.18
CA ALA A 657 1.87 -2.58 -13.09
C ALA A 657 1.65 -4.03 -12.61
N GLY A 658 1.30 -4.23 -11.34
CA GLY A 658 1.11 -5.56 -10.73
C GLY A 658 1.97 -5.79 -9.49
N GLN A 659 2.06 -7.05 -9.06
CA GLN A 659 2.84 -7.48 -7.90
C GLN A 659 4.33 -7.50 -8.25
N VAL A 660 5.21 -6.87 -7.47
CA VAL A 660 6.67 -6.97 -7.75
C VAL A 660 7.13 -8.43 -7.73
N ASP A 661 7.92 -8.84 -8.74
CA ASP A 661 8.45 -10.21 -8.91
C ASP A 661 9.98 -10.22 -8.74
N PRO A 662 10.48 -10.54 -7.53
CA PRO A 662 11.91 -10.42 -7.20
C PRO A 662 12.82 -11.29 -8.08
N ALA A 663 12.30 -12.36 -8.67
CA ALA A 663 13.09 -13.24 -9.52
C ALA A 663 13.39 -12.62 -10.89
N LYS A 664 12.60 -11.65 -11.35
CA LYS A 664 12.72 -11.04 -12.69
C LYS A 664 13.32 -9.64 -12.69
N VAL A 665 13.30 -8.93 -11.56
CA VAL A 665 13.73 -7.51 -11.49
C VAL A 665 15.19 -7.27 -11.89
N LEU A 666 16.08 -8.26 -11.77
CA LEU A 666 17.48 -8.12 -12.20
C LEU A 666 17.68 -8.29 -13.71
N SER A 667 16.66 -8.68 -14.46
CA SER A 667 16.74 -8.89 -15.91
C SER A 667 15.48 -8.36 -16.62
N PRO A 668 15.20 -7.04 -16.54
CA PRO A 668 13.99 -6.47 -17.13
C PRO A 668 14.10 -6.30 -18.65
N GLY A 669 15.27 -6.48 -19.26
CA GLY A 669 15.51 -6.31 -20.69
C GLY A 669 15.63 -4.84 -21.11
N LEU A 670 14.56 -4.05 -20.94
CA LEU A 670 14.53 -2.60 -21.22
C LEU A 670 14.07 -1.83 -19.99
N VAL A 671 14.57 -0.60 -19.82
CA VAL A 671 14.13 0.32 -18.76
C VAL A 671 13.77 1.70 -19.30
N TYR A 672 12.80 2.35 -18.66
CA TYR A 672 12.43 3.74 -18.84
C TYR A 672 13.20 4.59 -17.82
N ASP A 673 14.26 5.23 -18.29
CA ASP A 673 15.19 5.97 -17.44
C ASP A 673 14.90 7.48 -17.49
N ASN A 674 15.27 8.21 -16.43
CA ASN A 674 15.09 9.66 -16.31
C ASN A 674 16.32 10.30 -15.67
N THR A 675 16.63 11.51 -16.10
CA THR A 675 17.65 12.38 -15.51
C THR A 675 17.00 13.46 -14.62
N THR A 676 17.80 14.13 -13.80
CA THR A 676 17.35 15.32 -13.06
C THR A 676 16.76 16.39 -13.98
N GLU A 677 17.35 16.61 -15.16
CA GLU A 677 16.82 17.57 -16.13
C GLU A 677 15.41 17.19 -16.62
N ASP A 678 15.12 15.89 -16.81
CA ASP A 678 13.79 15.41 -17.20
C ASP A 678 12.75 15.71 -16.11
N TYR A 679 13.12 15.52 -14.84
CA TYR A 679 12.24 15.86 -13.71
C TYR A 679 12.01 17.37 -13.58
N LEU A 680 13.04 18.20 -13.73
CA LEU A 680 12.90 19.65 -13.68
C LEU A 680 12.03 20.17 -14.84
N LYS A 681 12.16 19.60 -16.04
CA LYS A 681 11.25 19.89 -17.17
C LYS A 681 9.80 19.51 -16.83
N PHE A 682 9.59 18.40 -16.13
CA PHE A 682 8.26 18.00 -15.66
C PHE A 682 7.70 19.00 -14.65
N VAL A 683 8.47 19.43 -13.65
CA VAL A 683 8.05 20.45 -12.67
C VAL A 683 7.67 21.75 -13.38
N GLN A 684 8.49 22.22 -14.34
CA GLN A 684 8.12 23.38 -15.13
C GLN A 684 6.87 23.15 -16.00
N GLY A 685 6.66 21.91 -16.44
CA GLY A 685 5.46 21.47 -17.15
C GLY A 685 4.18 21.43 -16.30
N THR A 686 4.27 21.47 -14.96
CA THR A 686 3.10 21.64 -14.09
C THR A 686 2.67 23.09 -13.91
N GLY A 687 3.40 24.04 -14.51
CA GLY A 687 3.15 25.49 -14.41
C GLY A 687 4.02 26.22 -13.40
N MET A 688 4.91 25.53 -12.68
CA MET A 688 5.86 26.15 -11.75
C MET A 688 7.07 26.71 -12.50
N ASP A 689 7.24 28.03 -12.55
CA ASP A 689 8.43 28.63 -13.16
C ASP A 689 9.65 28.46 -12.23
N LEU A 690 10.62 27.66 -12.68
CA LEU A 690 11.86 27.41 -11.93
C LEU A 690 12.93 28.48 -12.18
N GLY A 691 12.71 29.41 -13.12
CA GLY A 691 13.69 30.44 -13.46
C GLY A 691 14.98 29.92 -14.12
N ILE A 692 15.01 28.66 -14.57
CA ILE A 692 16.19 28.02 -15.18
C ILE A 692 16.20 28.30 -16.70
N PRO A 693 17.13 29.12 -17.22
CA PRO A 693 17.13 29.49 -18.63
C PRO A 693 17.33 28.29 -19.56
N GLY A 694 16.41 28.08 -20.51
CA GLY A 694 16.55 27.08 -21.57
C GLY A 694 16.12 25.65 -21.21
N LEU A 695 15.63 25.39 -20.00
CA LEU A 695 15.22 24.05 -19.55
C LEU A 695 14.10 23.42 -20.40
N GLY A 696 13.13 24.21 -20.86
CA GLY A 696 11.94 23.70 -21.55
C GLY A 696 10.94 23.02 -20.60
N THR A 697 9.93 22.35 -21.14
CA THR A 697 8.85 21.73 -20.35
C THR A 697 8.51 20.33 -20.84
N THR A 698 8.18 19.43 -19.91
CA THR A 698 7.64 18.10 -20.20
C THR A 698 6.26 17.99 -19.57
N GLN A 699 5.23 17.65 -20.36
CA GLN A 699 3.89 17.42 -19.82
C GLN A 699 3.84 16.09 -19.06
N ALA A 700 2.94 15.98 -18.09
CA ALA A 700 2.79 14.77 -17.28
C ALA A 700 2.64 13.49 -18.12
N ARG A 701 1.80 13.50 -19.16
CA ARG A 701 1.64 12.36 -20.08
C ARG A 701 2.92 11.95 -20.80
N ASP A 702 3.83 12.89 -21.03
CA ASP A 702 5.09 12.70 -21.77
C ASP A 702 6.28 12.37 -20.84
N MET A 703 6.06 12.37 -19.52
CA MET A 703 7.07 11.93 -18.56
C MET A 703 7.49 10.49 -18.86
N ASN A 704 8.79 10.20 -18.85
CA ASN A 704 9.32 8.91 -19.30
C ASN A 704 9.17 7.81 -18.23
N VAL A 705 7.95 7.51 -17.83
CA VAL A 705 7.59 6.46 -16.87
C VAL A 705 7.06 5.20 -17.57
N PRO A 706 7.13 4.01 -16.93
CA PRO A 706 6.78 2.72 -17.54
C PRO A 706 5.26 2.47 -17.65
N SER A 707 4.46 3.53 -17.78
CA SER A 707 3.00 3.48 -17.86
C SER A 707 2.47 4.60 -18.77
N PHE A 708 1.22 4.47 -19.19
CA PHE A 708 0.52 5.47 -19.97
C PHE A 708 -0.81 5.81 -19.29
N ALA A 709 -0.97 7.06 -18.88
CA ALA A 709 -2.25 7.59 -18.45
C ALA A 709 -2.62 8.80 -19.31
N LEU A 710 -3.87 8.85 -19.75
CA LEU A 710 -4.47 10.02 -20.38
C LEU A 710 -5.81 10.28 -19.70
N GLY A 711 -5.84 11.21 -18.75
CA GLY A 711 -7.09 11.56 -18.07
C GLY A 711 -8.08 12.28 -18.98
N ASN A 712 -7.59 12.85 -20.08
CA ASN A 712 -8.39 13.50 -21.11
C ASN A 712 -7.92 13.11 -22.52
N LEU A 713 -8.63 12.19 -23.17
CA LEU A 713 -8.42 11.83 -24.58
C LEU A 713 -9.48 12.50 -25.47
N ALA A 714 -9.09 13.55 -26.19
CA ALA A 714 -9.86 14.14 -27.28
C ALA A 714 -9.03 14.15 -28.57
N GLY A 715 -9.64 13.78 -29.69
CA GLY A 715 -8.92 13.65 -30.95
C GLY A 715 -7.92 12.51 -30.93
N LYS A 716 -6.70 12.83 -31.37
CA LYS A 716 -5.55 11.92 -31.38
C LYS A 716 -4.47 12.51 -30.50
N ILE A 717 -4.07 11.78 -29.48
CA ILE A 717 -2.96 12.17 -28.61
C ILE A 717 -1.80 11.23 -28.89
N GLU A 718 -0.62 11.80 -29.10
CA GLU A 718 0.62 11.06 -29.26
C GLU A 718 1.50 11.31 -28.05
N VAL A 719 1.95 10.22 -27.42
CA VAL A 719 2.81 10.22 -26.24
C VAL A 719 4.18 9.69 -26.63
N THR A 720 5.25 10.36 -26.19
CA THR A 720 6.63 9.95 -26.49
C THR A 720 7.26 9.22 -25.30
N ARG A 721 8.01 8.15 -25.56
CA ARG A 721 8.81 7.41 -24.57
C ARG A 721 10.18 7.07 -25.12
N THR A 722 11.14 6.95 -24.21
CA THR A 722 12.50 6.48 -24.52
C THR A 722 12.85 5.32 -23.60
N VAL A 723 13.32 4.22 -24.18
CA VAL A 723 13.79 3.05 -23.45
C VAL A 723 15.29 2.84 -23.66
N THR A 724 15.97 2.39 -22.62
CA THR A 724 17.38 2.00 -22.62
C THR A 724 17.46 0.47 -22.56
N ALA A 725 18.24 -0.15 -23.43
CA ALA A 725 18.44 -1.59 -23.41
C ALA A 725 19.46 -2.01 -22.36
N LEU A 726 19.06 -2.90 -21.45
CA LEU A 726 19.97 -3.65 -20.59
C LEU A 726 20.32 -5.00 -21.22
N THR A 727 19.38 -5.58 -21.95
CA THR A 727 19.61 -6.74 -22.83
C THR A 727 19.52 -6.28 -24.30
N PRO A 728 20.62 -6.36 -25.08
CA PRO A 728 20.58 -6.08 -26.50
C PRO A 728 19.66 -7.06 -27.23
N GLY A 729 19.01 -6.60 -28.30
CA GLY A 729 18.17 -7.45 -29.13
C GLY A 729 17.09 -6.70 -29.87
N LEU A 730 16.25 -7.48 -30.55
CA LEU A 730 15.09 -7.00 -31.29
C LEU A 730 13.84 -7.20 -30.44
N TYR A 731 13.13 -6.11 -30.19
CA TYR A 731 11.88 -6.07 -29.42
C TYR A 731 10.72 -5.64 -30.30
N ARG A 732 9.58 -6.33 -30.21
CA ARG A 732 8.36 -6.04 -30.97
C ARG A 732 7.24 -5.60 -30.03
N ALA A 733 6.55 -4.52 -30.37
CA ALA A 733 5.43 -4.02 -29.60
C ALA A 733 4.15 -4.84 -29.85
N THR A 734 3.47 -5.18 -28.76
CA THR A 734 2.09 -5.68 -28.75
C THR A 734 1.26 -4.79 -27.84
N VAL A 735 0.08 -4.36 -28.26
CA VAL A 735 -0.75 -3.44 -27.49
C VAL A 735 -2.22 -3.83 -27.58
N ASN A 736 -2.93 -3.69 -26.46
CA ASN A 736 -4.37 -3.94 -26.40
C ASN A 736 -5.02 -2.99 -25.39
N VAL A 737 -5.98 -2.18 -25.85
CA VAL A 737 -6.83 -1.33 -25.02
C VAL A 737 -8.24 -1.39 -25.62
N PRO A 738 -9.22 -2.07 -24.98
CA PRO A 738 -10.55 -2.23 -25.54
C PRO A 738 -11.19 -0.88 -25.88
N GLY A 739 -11.66 -0.75 -27.12
CA GLY A 739 -12.37 0.43 -27.61
C GLY A 739 -11.50 1.61 -28.07
N VAL A 740 -10.17 1.51 -27.93
CA VAL A 740 -9.21 2.56 -28.30
C VAL A 740 -8.21 2.01 -29.33
N ASP A 741 -8.05 2.73 -30.43
CA ASP A 741 -7.01 2.43 -31.42
C ASP A 741 -5.67 2.96 -30.91
N VAL A 742 -4.70 2.05 -30.72
CA VAL A 742 -3.38 2.38 -30.19
C VAL A 742 -2.31 1.98 -31.21
N LYS A 743 -1.55 2.96 -31.69
CA LYS A 743 -0.49 2.74 -32.69
C LYS A 743 0.89 3.10 -32.13
N VAL A 744 1.81 2.13 -32.14
CA VAL A 744 3.20 2.29 -31.71
C VAL A 744 4.10 2.51 -32.93
N THR A 745 4.94 3.56 -32.91
CA THR A 745 5.88 3.89 -34.01
C THR A 745 7.26 4.27 -33.48
N PRO A 746 8.35 3.59 -33.91
CA PRO A 746 8.34 2.32 -34.64
C PRO A 746 7.76 1.17 -33.78
N SER A 747 7.17 0.15 -34.41
CA SER A 747 6.64 -1.03 -33.70
C SER A 747 7.71 -2.10 -33.41
N VAL A 748 8.95 -1.86 -33.85
CA VAL A 748 10.12 -2.72 -33.63
C VAL A 748 11.29 -1.85 -33.21
N LEU A 749 11.92 -2.20 -32.09
CA LEU A 749 13.14 -1.58 -31.61
C LEU A 749 14.29 -2.58 -31.72
N ASN A 750 15.40 -2.15 -32.30
CA ASN A 750 16.61 -2.95 -32.41
C ASN A 750 17.77 -2.27 -31.68
N PHE A 751 18.36 -3.01 -30.74
CA PHE A 751 19.48 -2.59 -29.93
C PHE A 751 20.67 -3.51 -30.17
N SER A 752 21.80 -2.91 -30.52
CA SER A 752 23.05 -3.60 -30.83
C SER A 752 23.91 -3.88 -29.59
N ARG A 753 23.72 -3.09 -28.53
CA ARG A 753 24.48 -3.17 -27.28
C ARG A 753 23.68 -2.63 -26.09
N ALA A 754 24.11 -2.98 -24.87
CA ALA A 754 23.53 -2.46 -23.65
C ALA A 754 23.85 -0.96 -23.50
N GLY A 755 22.97 -0.22 -22.82
CA GLY A 755 23.03 1.24 -22.70
C GLY A 755 22.52 2.01 -23.93
N GLU A 756 22.21 1.32 -25.04
CA GLU A 756 21.66 1.97 -26.22
C GLU A 756 20.21 2.42 -25.98
N LYS A 757 19.91 3.68 -26.33
CA LYS A 757 18.58 4.28 -26.18
C LYS A 757 17.80 4.27 -27.50
N ARG A 758 16.48 4.10 -27.39
CA ARG A 758 15.55 4.26 -28.51
C ARG A 758 14.28 4.98 -28.06
N THR A 759 13.85 5.92 -28.88
CA THR A 759 12.61 6.67 -28.69
C THR A 759 11.52 6.08 -29.58
N PHE A 760 10.30 6.00 -29.04
CA PHE A 760 9.10 5.61 -29.77
C PHE A 760 7.92 6.47 -29.36
N LYS A 761 6.88 6.44 -30.19
CA LYS A 761 5.65 7.18 -30.01
C LYS A 761 4.47 6.23 -29.93
N VAL A 762 3.54 6.53 -29.04
CA VAL A 762 2.28 5.80 -28.87
C VAL A 762 1.13 6.75 -29.12
N LYS A 763 0.37 6.51 -30.17
CA LYS A 763 -0.78 7.33 -30.54
C LYS A 763 -2.08 6.66 -30.12
N PHE A 764 -2.91 7.39 -29.40
CA PHE A 764 -4.23 6.97 -28.91
C PHE A 764 -5.33 7.71 -29.66
N GLU A 765 -6.37 6.98 -30.06
CA GLU A 765 -7.57 7.53 -30.69
C GLU A 765 -8.79 6.71 -30.26
N ASN A 766 -9.79 7.36 -29.65
CA ASN A 766 -11.01 6.65 -29.27
C ASN A 766 -11.76 6.19 -30.53
N LYS A 767 -12.24 4.95 -30.53
CA LYS A 767 -13.11 4.40 -31.59
C LYS A 767 -14.51 4.13 -31.06
N ASN A 768 -14.60 3.48 -29.92
CA ASN A 768 -15.86 3.05 -29.31
C ASN A 768 -15.75 2.76 -27.81
N ALA A 769 -14.66 3.17 -27.15
CA ALA A 769 -14.63 3.17 -25.69
C ALA A 769 -15.62 4.22 -25.15
N GLU A 770 -16.21 3.91 -23.99
CA GLU A 770 -17.23 4.75 -23.37
C GLU A 770 -16.65 6.11 -22.98
N LEU A 771 -17.34 7.18 -23.38
CA LEU A 771 -16.92 8.56 -23.08
C LEU A 771 -17.08 8.83 -21.57
N GLY A 772 -16.14 9.59 -20.99
CA GLY A 772 -16.10 9.93 -19.58
C GLY A 772 -15.61 8.81 -18.65
N LYS A 773 -15.32 7.61 -19.18
CA LYS A 773 -14.79 6.47 -18.40
C LYS A 773 -13.41 6.04 -18.90
N PHE A 774 -12.62 5.45 -18.01
CA PHE A 774 -11.32 4.90 -18.37
C PHE A 774 -11.47 3.57 -19.10
N ALA A 775 -10.82 3.45 -20.26
CA ALA A 775 -10.47 2.21 -20.91
C ALA A 775 -9.05 1.80 -20.47
N MET A 776 -8.88 0.54 -20.06
CA MET A 776 -7.64 0.04 -19.49
C MET A 776 -7.05 -1.09 -20.34
N GLY A 777 -5.73 -1.20 -20.34
CA GLY A 777 -5.02 -2.19 -21.14
C GLY A 777 -3.52 -2.18 -20.89
N SER A 778 -2.74 -2.64 -21.86
CA SER A 778 -1.28 -2.66 -21.75
C SER A 778 -0.57 -2.60 -23.10
N LEU A 779 0.69 -2.17 -23.06
CA LEU A 779 1.68 -2.30 -24.13
C LEU A 779 2.82 -3.17 -23.63
N SER A 780 3.24 -4.15 -24.41
CA SER A 780 4.40 -5.00 -24.12
C SER A 780 5.41 -4.97 -25.26
N TRP A 781 6.69 -4.84 -24.91
CA TRP A 781 7.80 -5.14 -25.82
C TRP A 781 8.27 -6.57 -25.60
N GLN A 782 8.19 -7.41 -26.63
CA GLN A 782 8.59 -8.81 -26.58
C GLN A 782 9.83 -9.04 -27.44
N GLY A 783 10.88 -9.61 -26.84
CA GLY A 783 12.16 -9.81 -27.53
C GLY A 783 13.28 -10.23 -26.58
N ALA A 784 14.30 -10.89 -27.12
CA ALA A 784 15.49 -11.30 -26.37
C ALA A 784 15.18 -12.04 -25.05
N ASN A 785 14.21 -12.97 -25.06
CA ASN A 785 13.69 -13.72 -23.90
C ASN A 785 13.10 -12.86 -22.77
N ASN A 786 12.78 -11.60 -23.06
CA ASN A 786 12.19 -10.66 -22.12
C ASN A 786 10.83 -10.17 -22.61
N THR A 787 9.97 -9.80 -21.66
CA THR A 787 8.71 -9.12 -21.89
C THR A 787 8.66 -7.89 -21.00
N VAL A 788 8.62 -6.71 -21.60
CA VAL A 788 8.62 -5.41 -20.91
C VAL A 788 7.23 -4.81 -21.02
N THR A 789 6.43 -4.89 -19.97
CA THR A 789 5.02 -4.49 -20.00
C THR A 789 4.78 -3.16 -19.31
N SER A 790 3.94 -2.32 -19.92
CA SER A 790 3.52 -1.03 -19.41
C SER A 790 1.98 -0.97 -19.35
N PRO A 791 1.36 -0.72 -18.19
CA PRO A 791 -0.09 -0.55 -18.09
C PRO A 791 -0.54 0.74 -18.78
N ILE A 792 -1.78 0.72 -19.27
CA ILE A 792 -2.42 1.84 -19.96
C ILE A 792 -3.79 2.12 -19.33
N ALA A 793 -4.08 3.38 -19.03
CA ALA A 793 -5.42 3.87 -18.68
C ALA A 793 -5.72 5.16 -19.45
N VAL A 794 -6.76 5.17 -20.28
CA VAL A 794 -7.12 6.35 -21.08
C VAL A 794 -8.60 6.65 -20.94
N ARG A 795 -8.96 7.92 -20.77
CA ARG A 795 -10.35 8.36 -20.62
C ARG A 795 -10.76 9.23 -21.80
N PRO A 796 -11.45 8.67 -22.80
CA PRO A 796 -12.06 9.45 -23.86
C PRO A 796 -13.02 10.49 -23.31
N GLN A 797 -12.89 11.74 -23.73
CA GLN A 797 -13.82 12.81 -23.36
C GLN A 797 -14.66 13.18 -24.58
N SER A 798 -15.93 13.51 -24.40
CA SER A 798 -16.72 14.08 -25.50
C SER A 798 -16.25 15.51 -25.83
N VAL A 799 -15.85 16.28 -24.81
CA VAL A 799 -15.31 17.63 -24.90
C VAL A 799 -14.26 17.84 -23.81
N ILE A 800 -13.18 18.54 -24.13
CA ILE A 800 -12.26 19.14 -23.15
C ILE A 800 -12.59 20.63 -23.04
N VAL A 801 -12.80 21.09 -21.81
CA VAL A 801 -13.19 22.45 -21.44
C VAL A 801 -12.62 22.77 -20.07
N ASP A 802 -12.35 24.05 -19.80
CA ASP A 802 -11.84 24.48 -18.49
C ASP A 802 -12.87 24.18 -17.39
N LYS A 803 -12.38 23.69 -16.24
CA LYS A 803 -13.24 23.29 -15.11
C LYS A 803 -13.83 24.48 -14.36
N ALA A 804 -13.16 25.63 -14.40
CA ALA A 804 -13.61 26.87 -13.80
C ALA A 804 -13.68 27.96 -14.88
N LEU A 805 -14.86 28.54 -15.05
CA LEU A 805 -15.16 29.57 -16.04
C LEU A 805 -15.64 30.81 -15.31
N ALA A 806 -15.01 31.95 -15.54
CA ALA A 806 -15.38 33.21 -14.90
C ALA A 806 -15.69 34.28 -15.95
N PHE A 807 -16.78 35.01 -15.74
CA PHE A 807 -17.21 36.10 -16.62
C PHE A 807 -17.66 37.32 -15.80
N THR A 808 -17.49 38.51 -16.37
CA THR A 808 -18.00 39.76 -15.80
C THR A 808 -18.95 40.42 -16.79
N GLY A 809 -20.17 40.73 -16.33
CA GLY A 809 -21.18 41.48 -17.06
C GLY A 809 -21.27 42.92 -16.57
N THR A 810 -21.39 43.87 -17.51
CA THR A 810 -21.61 45.30 -17.21
C THR A 810 -23.10 45.66 -17.11
N GLY A 811 -23.98 44.67 -17.22
CA GLY A 811 -25.43 44.83 -17.24
C GLY A 811 -26.14 43.48 -17.19
N PRO A 812 -27.49 43.49 -17.19
CA PRO A 812 -28.28 42.30 -16.90
C PRO A 812 -28.23 41.20 -17.95
N ASN A 813 -27.80 41.54 -19.17
CA ASN A 813 -27.64 40.60 -20.27
C ASN A 813 -26.18 40.60 -20.72
N GLY A 814 -25.64 39.43 -21.04
CA GLY A 814 -24.27 39.31 -21.50
C GLY A 814 -23.97 37.94 -22.08
N SER A 815 -22.73 37.77 -22.51
CA SER A 815 -22.25 36.52 -23.10
C SER A 815 -20.78 36.30 -22.77
N GLY A 816 -20.43 35.06 -22.45
CA GLY A 816 -19.09 34.60 -22.15
C GLY A 816 -18.66 33.57 -23.18
N THR A 817 -17.47 33.74 -23.75
CA THR A 817 -16.91 32.77 -24.70
C THR A 817 -16.19 31.66 -23.94
N ILE A 818 -16.53 30.41 -24.23
CA ILE A 818 -15.92 29.21 -23.66
C ILE A 818 -15.16 28.49 -24.78
N ASN A 819 -13.86 28.28 -24.57
CA ASN A 819 -13.03 27.50 -25.47
C ASN A 819 -13.22 26.01 -25.20
N ILE A 820 -13.35 25.23 -26.27
CA ILE A 820 -13.55 23.78 -26.18
C ILE A 820 -12.67 23.05 -27.20
N THR A 821 -12.35 21.79 -26.88
CA THR A 821 -11.84 20.82 -27.86
C THR A 821 -12.79 19.63 -27.93
N SER A 822 -13.34 19.34 -29.09
CA SER A 822 -14.21 18.16 -29.25
C SER A 822 -13.37 16.88 -29.23
N GLY A 823 -13.85 15.85 -28.54
CA GLY A 823 -13.28 14.50 -28.53
C GLY A 823 -14.15 13.46 -29.25
N THR A 824 -15.23 13.90 -29.92
CA THR A 824 -16.13 13.03 -30.67
C THR A 824 -16.64 13.72 -31.93
N ASP A 825 -17.04 12.94 -32.93
CA ASP A 825 -17.75 13.45 -34.12
C ASP A 825 -19.28 13.53 -33.90
N LEU A 826 -19.77 12.99 -32.78
CA LEU A 826 -21.19 13.03 -32.43
C LEU A 826 -21.59 14.38 -31.80
N PRO A 827 -22.83 14.84 -31.98
CA PRO A 827 -23.32 16.02 -31.29
C PRO A 827 -23.26 15.85 -29.76
N VAL A 828 -22.73 16.84 -29.04
CA VAL A 828 -22.61 16.82 -27.58
C VAL A 828 -23.63 17.78 -26.96
N GLY A 829 -24.57 17.23 -26.19
CA GLY A 829 -25.52 18.03 -25.42
C GLY A 829 -24.85 18.69 -24.23
N VAL A 830 -25.23 19.93 -23.93
CA VAL A 830 -24.80 20.67 -22.74
C VAL A 830 -26.01 20.92 -21.86
N THR A 831 -25.94 20.53 -20.59
CA THR A 831 -26.93 20.85 -19.57
C THR A 831 -26.41 22.03 -18.75
N VAL A 832 -27.27 23.02 -18.56
CA VAL A 832 -27.01 24.17 -17.68
C VAL A 832 -27.82 23.97 -16.40
N GLU A 833 -27.16 24.09 -15.25
CA GLU A 833 -27.78 24.13 -13.93
C GLU A 833 -27.40 25.48 -13.27
N GLY A 834 -28.32 26.09 -12.53
CA GLY A 834 -28.24 27.53 -12.24
C GLY A 834 -28.67 28.37 -13.44
N LEU A 835 -28.11 29.53 -13.76
CA LEU A 835 -27.08 30.31 -13.11
C LEU A 835 -27.71 31.01 -11.88
N SER A 836 -27.49 30.47 -10.69
CA SER A 836 -28.16 30.91 -9.47
C SER A 836 -27.44 32.08 -8.83
N LYS A 837 -28.18 33.09 -8.37
CA LYS A 837 -27.60 34.20 -7.61
C LYS A 837 -27.04 33.68 -6.29
N ALA A 838 -25.80 34.03 -5.96
CA ALA A 838 -25.25 33.74 -4.65
C ALA A 838 -25.97 34.58 -3.58
N ASP A 839 -26.48 33.94 -2.54
CA ASP A 839 -26.89 34.61 -1.31
C ASP A 839 -25.62 35.12 -0.63
N SER A 840 -25.39 36.42 -0.75
CA SER A 840 -24.14 37.07 -0.33
C SER A 840 -24.39 37.96 0.90
N SER A 841 -23.54 37.86 1.91
CA SER A 841 -23.60 38.69 3.12
C SER A 841 -22.27 39.42 3.29
N ALA A 842 -22.27 40.74 3.20
CA ALA A 842 -21.08 41.53 3.48
C ALA A 842 -20.79 41.53 4.99
N VAL A 843 -19.52 41.33 5.34
CA VAL A 843 -19.01 41.31 6.71
C VAL A 843 -17.75 42.17 6.82
N GLU A 844 -17.45 42.63 8.03
CA GLU A 844 -16.18 43.25 8.39
C GLU A 844 -15.80 42.67 9.74
N LEU A 845 -14.78 41.82 9.75
CA LEU A 845 -14.36 41.07 10.93
C LEU A 845 -13.00 41.58 11.42
N VAL A 846 -12.68 41.40 12.69
CA VAL A 846 -11.35 41.65 13.26
C VAL A 846 -10.62 40.33 13.52
N PRO A 847 -9.27 40.28 13.46
CA PRO A 847 -8.55 39.05 13.78
C PRO A 847 -8.84 38.56 15.19
N GLY A 848 -9.13 37.27 15.33
CA GLY A 848 -9.42 36.66 16.63
C GLY A 848 -9.74 35.17 16.54
N PRO A 849 -9.88 34.49 17.69
CA PRO A 849 -10.07 33.05 17.73
C PRO A 849 -11.37 32.63 17.05
N PHE A 850 -11.35 31.44 16.44
CA PHE A 850 -12.53 30.83 15.85
C PHE A 850 -13.63 30.61 16.90
N GLY A 851 -14.86 30.92 16.51
CA GLY A 851 -16.06 30.80 17.34
C GLY A 851 -17.25 30.30 16.53
N ILE A 852 -18.15 29.59 17.21
CA ILE A 852 -19.39 29.04 16.62
C ILE A 852 -20.58 29.99 16.71
N GLU A 853 -20.38 31.18 17.28
CA GLU A 853 -21.36 32.25 17.34
C GLU A 853 -20.81 33.48 16.61
N SER A 854 -21.69 34.30 16.04
CA SER A 854 -21.26 35.54 15.39
C SER A 854 -20.79 36.53 16.46
N ASP A 855 -19.58 37.04 16.30
CA ASP A 855 -18.96 38.06 17.15
C ASP A 855 -18.12 39.04 16.32
N GLY A 856 -17.15 39.72 16.93
CA GLY A 856 -16.27 40.64 16.19
C GLY A 856 -15.34 39.94 15.19
N SER A 857 -14.99 38.68 15.43
CA SER A 857 -14.01 37.91 14.63
C SER A 857 -14.67 36.81 13.80
N ASN A 858 -15.92 36.46 14.13
CA ASN A 858 -16.65 35.33 13.58
C ASN A 858 -18.00 35.75 13.00
N PHE A 859 -18.40 35.12 11.91
CA PHE A 859 -19.71 35.29 11.30
C PHE A 859 -20.33 33.95 10.97
N VAL A 860 -21.60 33.78 11.36
CA VAL A 860 -22.36 32.56 11.10
C VAL A 860 -23.51 32.84 10.14
N LYS A 861 -23.57 32.08 9.05
CA LYS A 861 -24.65 32.11 8.07
C LYS A 861 -25.35 30.76 8.01
N LYS A 862 -26.67 30.77 8.21
CA LYS A 862 -27.51 29.60 7.98
C LYS A 862 -28.01 29.59 6.53
N VAL A 863 -27.87 28.46 5.85
CA VAL A 863 -28.36 28.24 4.49
C VAL A 863 -29.19 26.98 4.45
N THR A 864 -30.46 27.07 4.06
CA THR A 864 -31.32 25.91 3.89
C THR A 864 -31.21 25.38 2.46
N VAL A 865 -30.74 24.14 2.31
CA VAL A 865 -30.69 23.41 1.06
C VAL A 865 -31.97 22.59 0.92
N GLY A 866 -32.71 22.81 -0.17
CA GLY A 866 -33.92 22.03 -0.48
C GLY A 866 -33.62 20.66 -1.09
N GLU A 867 -34.66 19.87 -1.32
CA GLU A 867 -34.55 18.60 -2.06
C GLU A 867 -34.09 18.84 -3.52
N ASP A 868 -33.53 17.80 -4.12
CA ASP A 868 -33.10 17.76 -5.52
C ASP A 868 -32.14 18.89 -5.93
N ARG A 869 -31.32 19.36 -4.99
CA ARG A 869 -30.22 20.28 -5.28
C ARG A 869 -29.01 19.51 -5.75
N SER A 870 -28.40 20.01 -6.80
CA SER A 870 -27.33 19.28 -7.49
C SER A 870 -25.94 19.76 -7.07
N LEU A 871 -25.86 20.94 -6.44
CA LEU A 871 -24.64 21.50 -5.84
C LEU A 871 -25.01 22.53 -4.75
N ALA A 872 -24.20 22.62 -3.70
CA ALA A 872 -24.10 23.82 -2.87
C ALA A 872 -22.64 24.28 -2.83
N LYS A 873 -22.38 25.56 -3.05
CA LYS A 873 -21.06 26.17 -2.88
C LYS A 873 -21.15 27.28 -1.85
N PHE A 874 -20.24 27.23 -0.88
CA PHE A 874 -20.12 28.17 0.22
C PHE A 874 -18.75 28.83 0.12
N SER A 875 -18.64 30.12 0.37
CA SER A 875 -17.37 30.84 0.27
C SER A 875 -17.31 32.02 1.24
N VAL A 876 -16.10 32.33 1.73
CA VAL A 876 -15.76 33.64 2.29
C VAL A 876 -14.75 34.29 1.35
N ILE A 877 -15.04 35.50 0.89
CA ILE A 877 -14.24 36.21 -0.11
C ILE A 877 -13.76 37.53 0.51
N SER A 878 -12.48 37.62 0.82
CA SER A 878 -11.88 38.83 1.39
C SER A 878 -11.70 39.94 0.37
N SER A 879 -11.77 41.18 0.84
CA SER A 879 -11.39 42.38 0.11
C SER A 879 -9.88 42.69 0.17
N ASP A 880 -9.15 42.02 1.05
CA ASP A 880 -7.69 42.12 1.21
C ASP A 880 -7.05 40.74 0.97
N GLU A 881 -6.22 40.64 -0.06
CA GLU A 881 -5.53 39.41 -0.47
C GLU A 881 -4.45 38.94 0.52
N ALA A 882 -4.04 39.81 1.46
CA ALA A 882 -3.07 39.48 2.50
C ALA A 882 -3.72 39.11 3.85
N ALA A 883 -5.06 39.09 3.91
CA ALA A 883 -5.79 38.56 5.07
C ALA A 883 -5.79 37.03 5.07
N ASP A 884 -6.17 36.46 6.20
CA ASP A 884 -6.29 35.02 6.42
C ASP A 884 -7.67 34.73 7.01
N PHE A 885 -8.58 34.27 6.15
CA PHE A 885 -9.94 33.92 6.55
C PHE A 885 -10.07 32.42 6.60
N ASP A 886 -10.58 31.91 7.71
CA ASP A 886 -10.97 30.51 7.85
C ASP A 886 -12.47 30.33 7.63
N MET A 887 -12.85 29.18 7.10
CA MET A 887 -14.26 28.80 6.96
C MET A 887 -14.50 27.37 7.43
N LEU A 888 -15.59 27.16 8.16
CA LEU A 888 -16.13 25.85 8.50
C LEU A 888 -17.56 25.75 8.00
N VAL A 889 -17.92 24.64 7.36
CA VAL A 889 -19.32 24.35 7.01
C VAL A 889 -19.80 23.15 7.80
N LEU A 890 -20.86 23.31 8.58
CA LEU A 890 -21.56 22.23 9.25
C LEU A 890 -22.73 21.77 8.38
N THR A 891 -22.76 20.48 8.04
CA THR A 891 -23.85 19.87 7.26
C THR A 891 -25.06 19.52 8.13
N PRO A 892 -26.22 19.19 7.53
CA PRO A 892 -27.41 18.76 8.29
C PRO A 892 -27.20 17.49 9.13
N SER A 893 -26.23 16.64 8.79
CA SER A 893 -25.88 15.44 9.56
C SER A 893 -24.93 15.72 10.72
N GLY A 894 -24.51 16.97 10.91
CA GLY A 894 -23.49 17.36 11.88
C GLY A 894 -22.06 17.11 11.40
N GLN A 895 -21.85 16.76 10.13
CA GLN A 895 -20.50 16.65 9.57
C GLN A 895 -19.88 18.03 9.41
N GLN A 896 -18.61 18.16 9.77
CA GLN A 896 -17.81 19.37 9.61
C GLN A 896 -17.00 19.30 8.31
N LEU A 897 -17.04 20.37 7.52
CA LEU A 897 -16.29 20.56 6.28
C LEU A 897 -15.42 21.82 6.42
N PRO A 898 -14.21 21.71 6.99
CA PRO A 898 -13.31 22.84 7.16
C PRO A 898 -12.65 23.25 5.85
N SER A 899 -12.36 24.54 5.72
CA SER A 899 -11.56 25.20 4.69
C SER A 899 -10.81 26.31 5.41
N ALA A 900 -9.67 25.96 5.99
CA ALA A 900 -8.87 26.80 6.87
C ALA A 900 -7.42 26.76 6.42
N THR A 901 -7.11 27.51 5.35
CA THR A 901 -5.76 27.66 4.81
C THR A 901 -5.31 29.09 5.05
N ALA A 902 -4.03 29.39 4.88
CA ALA A 902 -3.51 30.77 4.96
C ALA A 902 -3.97 31.69 3.80
N SER A 903 -5.11 31.38 3.17
CA SER A 903 -5.65 32.11 2.03
C SER A 903 -6.60 33.20 2.50
N ALA A 904 -6.58 34.34 1.81
CA ALA A 904 -7.53 35.40 2.05
C ALA A 904 -8.99 35.01 1.76
N SER A 905 -9.24 33.95 1.00
CA SER A 905 -10.59 33.53 0.63
C SER A 905 -10.68 32.02 0.63
N GLU A 906 -11.77 31.50 1.19
CA GLU A 906 -12.00 30.06 1.36
C GLU A 906 -13.29 29.64 0.68
N SER A 907 -13.35 28.39 0.21
CA SER A 907 -14.57 27.86 -0.39
C SER A 907 -14.74 26.35 -0.24
N VAL A 908 -15.99 25.94 0.02
CA VAL A 908 -16.40 24.53 0.11
C VAL A 908 -17.47 24.28 -0.93
N THR A 909 -17.31 23.22 -1.71
CA THR A 909 -18.31 22.79 -2.70
C THR A 909 -18.83 21.40 -2.34
N VAL A 910 -20.15 21.29 -2.14
CA VAL A 910 -20.86 20.05 -1.80
C VAL A 910 -21.69 19.61 -3.01
N PRO A 911 -21.27 18.56 -3.76
CA PRO A 911 -22.10 17.98 -4.81
C PRO A 911 -23.25 17.17 -4.23
N ASN A 912 -24.43 17.25 -4.87
CA ASN A 912 -25.66 16.58 -4.43
C ASN A 912 -25.91 16.74 -2.91
N PRO A 913 -25.93 17.98 -2.40
CA PRO A 913 -26.02 18.24 -0.96
C PRO A 913 -27.30 17.62 -0.38
N ALA A 914 -27.17 16.98 0.79
CA ALA A 914 -28.33 16.50 1.52
C ALA A 914 -29.27 17.68 1.84
N PRO A 915 -30.60 17.51 1.72
CA PRO A 915 -31.54 18.55 2.09
C PRO A 915 -31.45 18.82 3.60
N GLY A 916 -31.57 20.09 3.97
CA GLY A 916 -31.51 20.55 5.36
C GLY A 916 -30.71 21.83 5.53
N ASP A 917 -30.44 22.15 6.80
CA ASP A 917 -29.75 23.37 7.17
C ASP A 917 -28.24 23.16 7.23
N TYR A 918 -27.52 23.99 6.48
CA TYR A 918 -26.07 24.14 6.55
C TYR A 918 -25.75 25.42 7.32
N PHE A 919 -24.68 25.38 8.11
CA PHE A 919 -24.15 26.54 8.81
C PHE A 919 -22.74 26.82 8.32
N ILE A 920 -22.51 28.03 7.82
CA ILE A 920 -21.21 28.53 7.39
C ILE A 920 -20.68 29.40 8.52
N PHE A 921 -19.52 29.05 9.06
CA PHE A 921 -18.79 29.83 10.04
C PHE A 921 -17.58 30.41 9.34
N ALA A 922 -17.50 31.74 9.23
CA ALA A 922 -16.35 32.45 8.70
C ALA A 922 -15.62 33.14 9.84
N ASN A 923 -14.31 33.01 9.91
CA ASN A 923 -13.46 33.63 10.92
C ASN A 923 -12.35 34.43 10.23
N LEU A 924 -12.06 35.63 10.72
CA LEU A 924 -10.82 36.30 10.36
C LEU A 924 -9.74 35.82 11.34
N TYR A 925 -8.87 34.94 10.88
CA TYR A 925 -7.80 34.37 11.70
C TYR A 925 -6.67 35.39 11.88
N ALA A 926 -6.22 35.99 10.77
CA ALA A 926 -5.18 37.01 10.77
C ALA A 926 -5.40 38.06 9.68
N SER A 927 -4.83 39.25 9.87
CA SER A 927 -4.79 40.27 8.84
C SER A 927 -3.56 41.17 8.99
N PRO A 928 -3.12 41.86 7.91
CA PRO A 928 -2.00 42.78 7.97
C PRO A 928 -2.21 43.86 9.05
N ASN A 929 -1.24 44.01 9.95
CA ASN A 929 -1.30 44.95 11.08
C ASN A 929 -2.54 44.76 11.99
N ASN A 930 -3.10 43.55 12.02
CA ASN A 930 -4.23 43.16 12.84
C ASN A 930 -5.49 44.05 12.65
N GLN A 931 -5.72 44.50 11.41
CA GLN A 931 -6.80 45.41 11.06
C GLN A 931 -8.13 44.67 10.79
N PRO A 932 -9.29 45.33 11.00
CA PRO A 932 -10.55 44.82 10.50
C PRO A 932 -10.50 44.65 8.97
N THR A 933 -10.98 43.51 8.47
CA THR A 933 -10.99 43.20 7.03
C THR A 933 -12.40 42.94 6.55
N LYS A 934 -12.79 43.57 5.44
CA LYS A 934 -14.09 43.32 4.80
C LYS A 934 -14.04 42.04 3.97
N ALA A 935 -15.13 41.30 4.00
CA ALA A 935 -15.32 40.11 3.16
C ALA A 935 -16.79 39.96 2.77
N THR A 936 -17.09 38.99 1.90
CA THR A 936 -18.45 38.50 1.67
C THR A 936 -18.55 37.02 2.01
N VAL A 937 -19.62 36.62 2.70
CA VAL A 937 -19.95 35.22 2.96
C VAL A 937 -21.09 34.82 2.02
N ASP A 938 -20.73 34.00 1.04
CA ASP A 938 -21.54 33.67 -0.11
C ASP A 938 -22.02 32.23 -0.06
N ALA A 939 -23.28 32.02 -0.43
CA ALA A 939 -23.88 30.70 -0.57
C ALA A 939 -24.64 30.59 -1.89
N ALA A 940 -24.26 29.65 -2.74
CA ALA A 940 -24.97 29.34 -3.97
C ALA A 940 -25.45 27.89 -3.93
N VAL A 941 -26.76 27.69 -3.99
CA VAL A 941 -27.38 26.36 -3.97
C VAL A 941 -28.05 26.13 -5.32
N LEU A 942 -27.45 25.28 -6.16
CA LEU A 942 -27.90 25.06 -7.54
C LEU A 942 -29.00 24.01 -7.61
N GLY A 943 -30.01 24.34 -8.41
CA GLY A 943 -31.03 23.41 -8.91
C GLY A 943 -31.03 23.36 -10.43
N ALA A 944 -32.19 23.05 -11.03
CA ALA A 944 -32.40 23.11 -12.47
C ALA A 944 -32.13 24.53 -13.04
N ASN A 945 -32.00 24.64 -14.37
CA ASN A 945 -31.80 25.93 -15.03
C ASN A 945 -32.87 26.94 -14.61
N GLU A 946 -32.47 28.12 -14.11
CA GLU A 946 -33.39 29.19 -13.71
C GLU A 946 -34.02 29.95 -14.90
N GLY A 947 -33.66 29.57 -16.13
CA GLY A 947 -34.13 30.20 -17.37
C GLY A 947 -33.42 31.51 -17.70
N ASN A 948 -32.33 31.80 -16.99
CA ASN A 948 -31.52 33.02 -17.12
C ASN A 948 -30.17 32.76 -17.81
N ALA A 949 -29.86 31.52 -18.17
CA ALA A 949 -28.63 31.14 -18.85
C ALA A 949 -28.88 30.09 -19.95
N SER A 950 -28.15 30.22 -21.07
CA SER A 950 -28.19 29.27 -22.19
C SER A 950 -26.81 29.10 -22.83
N VAL A 951 -26.57 27.95 -23.44
CA VAL A 951 -25.34 27.67 -24.19
C VAL A 951 -25.63 27.58 -25.68
N THR A 952 -24.83 28.25 -26.52
CA THR A 952 -24.99 28.25 -27.98
C THR A 952 -23.65 28.00 -28.70
N PRO A 953 -23.58 27.06 -29.66
CA PRO A 953 -24.62 26.09 -30.03
C PRO A 953 -24.81 24.98 -28.98
N ASN A 954 -26.04 24.48 -28.85
CA ASN A 954 -26.37 23.27 -28.08
C ASN A 954 -27.39 22.44 -28.89
N PRO A 955 -27.06 21.22 -29.37
CA PRO A 955 -25.82 20.50 -29.10
C PRO A 955 -24.61 21.09 -29.84
N ILE A 956 -23.43 20.88 -29.26
CA ILE A 956 -22.14 21.19 -29.87
C ILE A 956 -21.92 20.26 -31.05
N LYS A 957 -21.58 20.82 -32.21
CA LYS A 957 -21.28 20.06 -33.44
C LYS A 957 -19.90 20.45 -33.93
N LEU A 958 -18.90 19.67 -33.54
CA LEU A 958 -17.51 19.93 -33.86
C LEU A 958 -16.79 18.59 -34.07
N ALA A 959 -16.03 18.47 -35.17
CA ALA A 959 -15.34 17.23 -35.49
C ALA A 959 -14.31 16.86 -34.42
N ASN A 960 -14.06 15.56 -34.26
CA ASN A 960 -13.15 15.02 -33.26
C ASN A 960 -11.73 15.63 -33.38
N GLY A 961 -11.19 16.10 -32.26
CA GLY A 961 -9.90 16.78 -32.13
C GLY A 961 -9.88 18.24 -32.59
N LYS A 962 -11.01 18.80 -33.05
CA LYS A 962 -11.06 20.22 -33.42
C LYS A 962 -11.31 21.10 -32.20
N LYS A 963 -10.63 22.24 -32.19
CA LYS A 963 -10.88 23.35 -31.26
C LYS A 963 -12.02 24.22 -31.79
N GLY A 964 -12.81 24.77 -30.88
CA GLY A 964 -13.91 25.66 -31.20
C GLY A 964 -14.33 26.46 -29.98
N THR A 965 -15.38 27.25 -30.14
CA THR A 965 -15.93 28.09 -29.08
C THR A 965 -17.43 27.89 -28.96
N ILE A 966 -17.93 27.95 -27.74
CA ILE A 966 -19.36 28.06 -27.43
C ILE A 966 -19.58 29.34 -26.62
N ALA A 967 -20.79 29.88 -26.66
CA ALA A 967 -21.18 31.04 -25.88
C ALA A 967 -22.08 30.60 -24.72
N LEU A 968 -21.75 30.99 -23.50
CA LEU A 968 -22.70 31.05 -22.41
C LEU A 968 -23.37 32.43 -22.44
N ASN A 969 -24.65 32.47 -22.77
CA ASN A 969 -25.44 33.69 -22.74
C ASN A 969 -26.23 33.75 -21.44
N TRP A 970 -26.29 34.91 -20.81
CA TRP A 970 -27.15 35.16 -19.66
C TRP A 970 -28.03 36.37 -19.87
N GLU A 971 -29.20 36.36 -19.23
CA GLU A 971 -30.20 37.42 -19.34
C GLU A 971 -30.85 37.68 -17.98
N LYS A 972 -31.30 38.93 -17.77
CA LYS A 972 -32.06 39.37 -16.58
C LYS A 972 -31.36 39.09 -15.25
N LEU A 973 -30.03 39.17 -15.24
CA LEU A 973 -29.27 39.10 -13.99
C LEU A 973 -29.25 40.48 -13.32
N GLU A 974 -29.66 40.56 -12.07
CA GLU A 974 -29.46 41.75 -11.25
C GLU A 974 -27.99 41.87 -10.84
N PRO A 975 -27.51 43.05 -10.38
CA PRO A 975 -26.17 43.15 -9.84
C PRO A 975 -25.91 42.12 -8.73
N GLY A 976 -24.75 41.44 -8.79
CA GLY A 976 -24.35 40.38 -7.86
C GLY A 976 -23.50 39.29 -8.50
N SER A 977 -23.10 38.31 -7.69
CA SER A 977 -22.38 37.10 -8.10
C SER A 977 -23.35 35.96 -8.37
N TYR A 978 -23.11 35.21 -9.44
CA TYR A 978 -23.93 34.08 -9.85
C TYR A 978 -23.08 32.86 -10.13
N ILE A 979 -23.56 31.68 -9.73
CA ILE A 979 -22.87 30.40 -9.89
C ILE A 979 -23.72 29.45 -10.73
N GLY A 980 -23.11 28.85 -11.74
CA GLY A 980 -23.70 27.88 -12.64
C GLY A 980 -22.86 26.61 -12.75
N ARG A 981 -23.46 25.54 -13.26
CA ARG A 981 -22.76 24.31 -13.62
C ARG A 981 -23.13 23.90 -15.04
N LEU A 982 -22.10 23.63 -15.85
CA LEU A 982 -22.23 23.12 -17.20
C LEU A 982 -21.81 21.65 -17.21
N THR A 983 -22.76 20.78 -17.56
CA THR A 983 -22.49 19.35 -17.72
C THR A 983 -22.56 18.99 -19.20
N PHE A 984 -21.46 18.45 -19.73
CA PHE A 984 -21.35 18.04 -21.12
C PHE A 984 -21.59 16.53 -21.21
N ALA A 985 -22.51 16.09 -22.05
CA ALA A 985 -22.80 14.66 -22.18
C ALA A 985 -21.54 13.88 -22.59
N GLY A 986 -21.14 12.88 -21.82
CA GLY A 986 -19.92 12.09 -22.08
C GLY A 986 -18.61 12.75 -21.62
N THR A 987 -18.65 13.76 -20.75
CA THR A 987 -17.47 14.17 -19.96
C THR A 987 -17.47 13.52 -18.58
N SER A 988 -16.29 13.38 -17.99
CA SER A 988 -16.15 12.82 -16.64
C SER A 988 -16.46 13.80 -15.52
N GLU A 989 -16.32 15.09 -15.79
CA GLU A 989 -16.50 16.18 -14.81
C GLU A 989 -17.25 17.36 -15.46
N PRO A 990 -18.00 18.13 -14.67
CA PRO A 990 -18.65 19.35 -15.12
C PRO A 990 -17.66 20.55 -15.11
N SER A 991 -18.06 21.64 -15.75
CA SER A 991 -17.43 22.96 -15.57
C SER A 991 -18.29 23.82 -14.66
N PHE A 992 -17.68 24.48 -13.68
CA PHE A 992 -18.33 25.48 -12.86
C PHE A 992 -18.17 26.86 -13.48
N VAL A 993 -19.25 27.62 -13.46
CA VAL A 993 -19.33 28.96 -14.03
C VAL A 993 -19.56 29.96 -12.92
N THR A 994 -18.83 31.06 -12.92
CA THR A 994 -19.12 32.25 -12.12
C THR A 994 -19.38 33.44 -13.05
N VAL A 995 -20.47 34.16 -12.83
CA VAL A 995 -20.78 35.42 -13.52
C VAL A 995 -20.97 36.52 -12.49
N VAL A 996 -20.17 37.58 -12.59
CA VAL A 996 -20.32 38.78 -11.74
C VAL A 996 -20.97 39.88 -12.56
N VAL A 997 -22.11 40.39 -12.11
CA VAL A 997 -22.80 41.52 -12.74
C VAL A 997 -22.59 42.78 -11.91
N ASN A 998 -21.88 43.74 -12.49
CA ASN A 998 -21.60 45.02 -11.82
C ASN A 998 -22.76 46.01 -12.06
N PRO A 999 -23.11 46.84 -11.06
CA PRO A 999 -23.97 47.99 -11.30
C PRO A 999 -23.25 48.91 -12.29
N GLY A 1000 -23.87 49.18 -13.43
CA GLY A 1000 -23.25 49.96 -14.51
C GLY A 1000 -22.67 51.28 -13.99
N GLY A 1001 -21.33 51.38 -13.97
CA GLY A 1001 -20.61 52.58 -13.56
C GLY A 1001 -19.75 52.44 -12.29
N ALA A 1002 -18.84 51.46 -12.24
CA ALA A 1002 -17.62 51.53 -11.43
C ALA A 1002 -16.54 50.62 -12.03
N VAL A 1003 -15.41 51.22 -12.41
CA VAL A 1003 -14.11 50.58 -12.69
C VAL A 1003 -13.43 50.47 -11.31
N VAL A 1004 -12.88 49.37 -10.79
CA VAL A 1004 -11.79 48.47 -11.26
C VAL A 1004 -11.88 47.14 -10.48
N VAL A 1005 -11.54 46.01 -11.11
CA VAL A 1005 -10.84 44.87 -10.48
C VAL A 1005 -9.71 44.47 -11.44
N PRO A 1006 -8.49 44.14 -10.98
CA PRO A 1006 -7.35 43.84 -11.84
C PRO A 1006 -7.57 42.56 -12.66
N ASP A 1007 -6.99 42.53 -13.86
CA ASP A 1007 -6.86 41.31 -14.65
C ASP A 1007 -6.03 40.28 -13.88
N ASN A 1008 -6.51 39.03 -13.82
CA ASN A 1008 -5.62 37.89 -13.63
C ASN A 1008 -4.75 37.76 -14.89
N GLU A 1009 -3.63 38.47 -14.91
CA GLU A 1009 -2.59 38.22 -15.90
C GLU A 1009 -2.02 36.82 -15.67
N ASN A 1010 -2.28 35.99 -16.66
CA ASN A 1010 -1.50 34.81 -16.98
C ASN A 1010 0.00 35.20 -17.07
N PRO A 1011 0.93 34.55 -16.34
CA PRO A 1011 2.35 34.87 -16.40
C PRO A 1011 2.92 34.41 -17.74
N GLY A 1012 2.83 35.25 -18.76
CA GLY A 1012 3.37 34.90 -20.06
C GLY A 1012 2.81 35.69 -21.22
N LYS A 1013 3.17 36.98 -21.31
CA LYS A 1013 3.60 37.70 -22.53
C LYS A 1013 3.45 39.21 -22.33
N ASP A 1014 4.57 39.89 -22.06
CA ASP A 1014 5.08 40.93 -22.97
C ASP A 1014 6.33 41.61 -22.39
N LYS A 1015 7.47 41.46 -23.07
CA LYS A 1015 8.60 42.39 -22.95
C LYS A 1015 9.13 42.76 -24.34
N LYS A 1016 8.60 43.87 -24.86
CA LYS A 1016 9.32 44.77 -25.76
C LYS A 1016 9.02 46.21 -25.36
N HIS A 1017 9.93 46.84 -24.62
CA HIS A 1017 10.52 48.12 -25.03
C HIS A 1017 11.69 48.55 -24.14
N ARG A 1018 12.75 49.01 -24.82
CA ARG A 1018 13.93 49.70 -24.27
C ARG A 1018 13.56 51.16 -23.96
N GLY A 1019 14.14 51.72 -22.90
CA GLY A 1019 14.19 53.18 -22.71
C GLY A 1019 15.05 53.58 -21.51
N LYS A 1020 16.20 54.21 -21.77
CA LYS A 1020 17.16 54.80 -20.83
C LYS A 1020 16.57 55.95 -20.00
N ILE A 1021 17.19 56.27 -18.86
CA ILE A 1021 17.71 57.60 -18.37
C ILE A 1021 18.28 57.34 -16.94
N ARG A 1022 19.60 57.29 -16.70
CA ARG A 1022 20.57 58.35 -16.29
C ARG A 1022 20.12 59.29 -15.15
N GLY A 1023 20.91 59.35 -14.07
CA GLY A 1023 21.13 60.58 -13.30
C GLY A 1023 21.25 60.43 -11.79
N ASP A 1024 22.51 60.43 -11.32
CA ASP A 1024 23.01 61.13 -10.13
C ASP A 1024 22.91 60.51 -8.70
N GLU A 1025 24.11 60.14 -8.22
CA GLU A 1025 24.64 60.15 -6.83
C GLU A 1025 24.30 61.45 -6.03
N PRO A 1026 24.45 61.52 -4.67
CA PRO A 1026 25.59 60.96 -3.90
C PRO A 1026 25.37 60.48 -2.44
N THR A 1027 26.31 59.63 -2.01
CA THR A 1027 26.97 59.43 -0.69
C THR A 1027 26.30 59.86 0.65
N GLN A 1028 26.28 58.96 1.63
CA GLN A 1028 26.92 59.05 2.98
C GLN A 1028 26.55 57.79 3.80
N GLU A 1029 27.47 56.87 4.10
CA GLU A 1029 28.39 56.80 5.26
C GLU A 1029 27.75 56.44 6.63
N ASN A 1030 28.28 55.34 7.21
CA ASN A 1030 28.54 55.03 8.62
C ASN A 1030 27.58 54.15 9.46
N ASN A 1031 28.17 52.99 9.81
CA ASN A 1031 28.40 52.42 11.15
C ASN A 1031 27.33 51.54 11.84
N ALA A 1032 27.72 50.26 11.93
CA ALA A 1032 27.95 49.45 13.14
C ALA A 1032 26.83 49.36 14.20
N GLY A 1033 26.31 48.13 14.33
CA GLY A 1033 25.53 47.59 15.44
C GLY A 1033 25.30 46.11 15.18
#